data_AF-A0A1A6AHC0-F1
#
_entry.id   AF-A0A1A6AHC0-F1
#
_cell.length_a   1.000
_cell.length_b   1.000
_cell.length_c   1.000
_cell.angle_alpha   90.00
_cell.angle_beta   90.00
_cell.angle_gamma   90.00
#
_symmetry.space_group_name_H-M   'P 1'
#
loop_
_entity.id
_entity.type
_entity.pdbx_description
1 polymer ?
#
loop_
_entity_poly.entity_id
_entity_poly.type
_entity_poly.pdbx_seq_one_letter_code
_entity_poly.pdbx_strand_id
1 'polypeptide(L)'
;MPRISYEQHLAEKAASRENRRRRGSIVESETDAESLFSSTTYQSQSSSSPYIPSRAPLAWSTSHTGNHHLYGYTPVQRTISSASYEFAPPSSSPDVGLRRERSVSPIGLRNDTALTTSTGNNDQNTSFPFAFPPTHTLTTLPLKPQSDNEDERSFTKLSSSSNTESLAFASASGVKGKKQSQSTHLAVPSHQKEISRAKREKRRKDKLERSTLQGQKFDSPLRSWIRWMNNNGLYDYTVTSALIFALAIKFTLLSIFEREYELQITWSWGMVSDLMLYGPMKQRIMDEIMWSAVVYSWAEGETKRGGRSKRSHIIAMTTVLLSPMSLSSGRTSLPMSMILHPISTFTDSPFRDPLSLSMIALSLTVVQFHWLWAVGAYIYIIGKSVWIGGLQGVKFFALSTIASLATLSTRPTLCEFAPSTDLFSQLRTSQIPFEKLPMPGEFVTFLQDSSEMLDGHLASYCQVTKPFPTLTELIEQFTTHKLKICITALSMIPPLTIMLYSNISLRPGTKDRSSPTITLLPYLLFLTSIPVYLFFGESQIPDQDGVDVDLSVVLPLLPITLLMAFRGSAAKGSIQGGSQIEDEVWKVGVGLNVLSIVHLIPIGCGIIQNVLFSAVTVLWIYAIGASSWLSLLVIARLTSIALIPPSILLKYIQPVEVLVVKGVFAMAWFWGMKKLIENAWAMGGLSGRDRKKRKSKDKVN
;
A
#
# COMPACT_ATOMS: atom_id res chain seq x y z
N MET A 1 32.61 -12.38 54.04
CA MET A 1 32.86 -12.27 52.58
C MET A 1 32.98 -10.79 52.23
N PRO A 2 34.01 -10.39 51.46
CA PRO A 2 34.07 -9.02 50.94
C PRO A 2 32.91 -8.83 49.95
N ARG A 3 32.10 -7.80 50.18
CA ARG A 3 31.00 -7.45 49.27
C ARG A 3 31.62 -7.05 47.94
N ILE A 4 31.25 -7.76 46.87
CA ILE A 4 31.54 -7.37 45.50
C ILE A 4 30.99 -5.94 45.34
N SER A 5 31.84 -5.02 44.90
CA SER A 5 31.41 -3.63 44.76
C SER A 5 30.32 -3.54 43.69
N TYR A 6 29.39 -2.61 43.88
CA TYR A 6 28.28 -2.40 42.96
C TYR A 6 28.76 -2.15 41.51
N GLU A 7 29.91 -1.51 41.36
CA GLU A 7 30.56 -1.27 40.08
C GLU A 7 31.05 -2.55 39.42
N GLN A 8 31.60 -3.48 40.20
CA GLN A 8 32.07 -4.77 39.71
C GLN A 8 30.91 -5.64 39.20
N HIS A 9 29.75 -5.58 39.88
CA HIS A 9 28.52 -6.23 39.43
C HIS A 9 27.94 -5.57 38.15
N LEU A 10 28.03 -4.24 38.01
CA LEU A 10 27.63 -3.54 36.79
C LEU A 10 28.54 -3.89 35.60
N ALA A 11 29.86 -3.97 35.83
CA ALA A 11 30.85 -4.36 34.82
C ALA A 11 30.64 -5.81 34.35
N GLU A 12 30.37 -6.73 35.28
CA GLU A 12 30.05 -8.12 34.94
C GLU A 12 28.75 -8.22 34.13
N LYS A 13 27.73 -7.43 34.48
CA LYS A 13 26.47 -7.36 33.75
C LYS A 13 26.64 -6.75 32.35
N ALA A 14 27.52 -5.77 32.18
CA ALA A 14 27.86 -5.21 30.88
C ALA A 14 28.64 -6.22 30.01
N ALA A 15 29.62 -6.91 30.57
CA ALA A 15 30.39 -7.94 29.88
C ALA A 15 29.50 -9.12 29.42
N SER A 16 28.50 -9.50 30.23
CA SER A 16 27.55 -10.56 29.83
C SER A 16 26.65 -10.16 28.64
N ARG A 17 26.34 -8.86 28.49
CA ARG A 17 25.58 -8.31 27.34
C ARG A 17 26.43 -8.26 26.07
N GLU A 18 27.70 -7.90 26.20
CA GLU A 18 28.68 -7.88 25.10
C GLU A 18 28.87 -9.30 24.52
N ASN A 19 29.08 -10.30 25.38
CA ASN A 19 29.28 -11.70 24.96
C ASN A 19 28.03 -12.33 24.32
N ARG A 20 26.82 -11.90 24.70
CA ARG A 20 25.58 -12.33 24.03
C ARG A 20 25.41 -11.71 22.65
N ARG A 21 25.95 -10.50 22.40
CA ARG A 21 25.90 -9.87 21.07
C ARG A 21 26.89 -10.48 20.09
N ARG A 22 28.02 -11.01 20.57
CA ARG A 22 29.08 -11.59 19.70
C ARG A 22 28.80 -13.03 19.27
N ARG A 23 27.90 -13.76 19.95
CA ARG A 23 27.41 -15.06 19.49
C ARG A 23 26.11 -14.89 18.70
N GLY A 24 26.21 -14.29 17.52
CA GLY A 24 25.12 -14.26 16.55
C GLY A 24 24.85 -15.68 16.03
N SER A 25 23.82 -16.33 16.59
CA SER A 25 23.23 -17.54 16.03
C SER A 25 22.41 -17.16 14.80
N ILE A 26 22.93 -17.46 13.62
CA ILE A 26 22.18 -17.47 12.34
C ILE A 26 21.34 -18.75 12.31
N VAL A 27 20.45 -18.94 13.28
CA VAL A 27 19.36 -19.94 13.21
C VAL A 27 18.24 -19.40 14.11
N GLU A 28 17.12 -19.06 13.46
CA GLU A 28 15.77 -18.90 14.01
C GLU A 28 15.57 -17.89 15.15
N SER A 29 15.23 -16.65 14.77
CA SER A 29 14.68 -15.64 15.69
C SER A 29 13.29 -15.20 15.23
N GLU A 30 12.29 -16.08 15.34
CA GLU A 30 10.88 -15.67 15.26
C GLU A 30 10.05 -16.02 16.51
N THR A 31 10.59 -16.68 17.54
CA THR A 31 9.71 -17.17 18.64
C THR A 31 10.18 -17.00 20.09
N ASP A 32 11.39 -16.52 20.42
CA ASP A 32 11.86 -16.56 21.83
C ASP A 32 12.27 -15.21 22.46
N ALA A 33 11.90 -14.08 21.86
CA ALA A 33 12.14 -12.76 22.45
C ALA A 33 11.26 -12.42 23.68
N GLU A 34 10.22 -13.22 23.99
CA GLU A 34 9.21 -12.85 24.99
C GLU A 34 9.45 -13.39 26.42
N SER A 35 10.51 -14.16 26.69
CA SER A 35 10.72 -14.75 28.03
C SER A 35 11.40 -13.85 29.06
N LEU A 36 11.84 -12.62 28.73
CA LEU A 36 12.70 -11.83 29.65
C LEU A 36 12.10 -10.53 30.20
N PHE A 37 10.86 -10.17 29.86
CA PHE A 37 10.18 -9.00 30.42
C PHE A 37 8.92 -9.39 31.18
N SER A 38 9.12 -10.04 32.33
CA SER A 38 8.10 -10.18 33.37
C SER A 38 8.70 -9.79 34.71
N SER A 39 8.87 -8.48 34.91
CA SER A 39 8.91 -7.89 36.24
C SER A 39 7.72 -6.94 36.34
N THR A 40 6.73 -7.37 37.10
CA THR A 40 5.57 -6.61 37.55
C THR A 40 6.01 -5.37 38.30
N THR A 41 5.53 -4.18 37.92
CA THR A 41 5.62 -2.99 38.78
C THR A 41 4.24 -2.73 39.36
N TYR A 42 4.06 -3.19 40.60
CA TYR A 42 3.07 -2.63 41.51
C TYR A 42 3.46 -1.17 41.77
N GLN A 43 2.53 -0.24 41.55
CA GLN A 43 2.66 1.13 42.03
C GLN A 43 2.65 1.13 43.56
N SER A 44 3.72 1.61 44.18
CA SER A 44 3.64 2.24 45.49
C SER A 44 4.61 3.41 45.59
N GLN A 45 4.32 4.23 46.59
CA GLN A 45 4.57 5.65 46.74
C GLN A 45 6.03 6.14 46.69
N SER A 46 6.10 7.45 46.53
CA SER A 46 7.24 8.36 46.56
C SER A 46 8.25 8.16 47.68
N SER A 47 9.53 8.15 47.31
CA SER A 47 10.59 8.81 48.10
C SER A 47 11.79 9.14 47.20
N SER A 48 12.25 10.38 47.35
CA SER A 48 13.31 11.09 46.63
C SER A 48 14.72 10.55 46.83
N SER A 49 15.53 10.53 45.77
CA SER A 49 17.00 10.62 45.84
C SER A 49 17.57 11.17 44.52
N PRO A 50 18.58 12.06 44.54
CA PRO A 50 19.06 12.80 43.38
C PRO A 50 20.03 11.96 42.54
N TYR A 51 19.99 12.12 41.21
CA TYR A 51 20.90 11.44 40.28
C TYR A 51 21.82 12.45 39.59
N ILE A 52 23.13 12.16 39.61
CA ILE A 52 24.23 12.89 38.98
C ILE A 52 24.29 12.52 37.48
N PRO A 53 24.48 13.46 36.53
CA PRO A 53 24.55 13.11 35.12
C PRO A 53 25.93 12.57 34.73
N SER A 54 25.96 11.40 34.10
CA SER A 54 27.16 10.80 33.51
C SER A 54 27.47 11.39 32.13
N ARG A 55 28.76 11.68 31.91
CA ARG A 55 29.39 12.12 30.65
C ARG A 55 29.10 11.18 29.47
N ALA A 56 28.91 11.79 28.29
CA ALA A 56 28.86 11.11 27.00
C ALA A 56 30.25 10.58 26.57
N PRO A 57 30.35 9.40 25.92
CA PRO A 57 31.59 8.98 25.29
C PRO A 57 31.67 9.44 23.82
N LEU A 58 32.87 9.87 23.45
CA LEU A 58 33.33 10.22 22.11
C LEU A 58 33.16 9.05 21.12
N ALA A 59 32.71 9.38 19.92
CA ALA A 59 32.69 8.48 18.78
C ALA A 59 34.10 8.34 18.18
N TRP A 60 34.58 7.10 18.06
CA TRP A 60 35.70 6.73 17.20
C TRP A 60 35.17 6.44 15.79
N SER A 61 35.66 7.15 14.79
CA SER A 61 35.46 6.79 13.37
C SER A 61 36.66 5.97 12.89
N THR A 62 36.42 4.72 12.53
CA THR A 62 37.34 3.91 11.74
C THR A 62 37.21 4.29 10.26
N SER A 63 38.30 4.82 9.71
CA SER A 63 38.52 5.14 8.31
C SER A 63 38.73 3.86 7.48
N HIS A 64 37.96 3.69 6.40
CA HIS A 64 38.40 2.91 5.24
C HIS A 64 38.64 3.84 4.06
N THR A 65 39.84 3.70 3.50
CA THR A 65 40.48 4.48 2.46
C THR A 65 39.94 4.13 1.07
N GLY A 66 39.64 5.17 0.28
CA GLY A 66 39.36 5.10 -1.14
C GLY A 66 39.49 6.48 -1.78
N ASN A 67 40.71 6.80 -2.22
CA ASN A 67 41.12 7.85 -3.16
C ASN A 67 40.11 8.06 -4.32
N HIS A 68 39.95 9.19 -5.01
CA HIS A 68 40.49 10.55 -5.06
C HIS A 68 39.43 11.37 -5.82
N HIS A 69 39.19 12.65 -5.47
CA HIS A 69 39.19 13.79 -6.41
C HIS A 69 38.86 15.07 -5.63
N LEU A 70 39.81 16.00 -5.68
CA LEU A 70 39.82 17.31 -5.04
C LEU A 70 38.96 18.30 -5.84
N TYR A 71 38.05 18.99 -5.16
CA TYR A 71 37.72 20.39 -5.47
C TYR A 71 37.68 21.17 -4.16
N GLY A 72 38.56 22.16 -4.07
CA GLY A 72 38.73 23.03 -2.92
C GLY A 72 37.56 24.00 -2.78
N TYR A 73 37.10 24.17 -1.54
CA TYR A 73 36.25 25.28 -1.13
C TYR A 73 36.90 25.95 0.08
N THR A 74 37.12 27.25 -0.05
CA THR A 74 37.58 28.16 1.00
C THR A 74 36.43 28.48 1.97
N PRO A 75 36.66 28.50 3.30
CA PRO A 75 35.63 28.92 4.25
C PRO A 75 35.69 30.44 4.45
N VAL A 76 34.64 31.12 4.00
CA VAL A 76 34.35 32.50 4.42
C VAL A 76 33.70 32.46 5.80
N GLN A 77 34.43 32.94 6.81
CA GLN A 77 33.88 33.30 8.11
C GLN A 77 32.94 34.50 7.95
N ARG A 78 31.72 34.43 8.48
CA ARG A 78 30.99 35.63 8.90
C ARG A 78 30.43 35.46 10.30
N THR A 79 30.76 36.48 11.06
CA THR A 79 30.47 36.76 12.46
C THR A 79 29.01 37.16 12.66
N ILE A 80 28.59 36.92 13.90
CA ILE A 80 27.34 37.27 14.52
C ILE A 80 27.21 38.80 14.60
N SER A 81 26.05 39.35 14.28
CA SER A 81 25.54 40.53 14.98
C SER A 81 24.02 40.63 14.91
N SER A 82 23.46 40.80 16.10
CA SER A 82 22.11 41.15 16.46
C SER A 82 21.84 42.64 16.20
N ALA A 83 20.66 42.98 15.69
CA ALA A 83 19.98 44.24 16.01
C ALA A 83 18.48 44.15 15.70
N SER A 84 17.69 44.43 16.73
CA SER A 84 16.28 44.80 16.76
C SER A 84 16.03 46.18 16.12
N TYR A 85 14.87 46.40 15.49
CA TYR A 85 13.84 47.38 15.88
C TYR A 85 12.68 47.44 14.86
N GLU A 86 11.64 48.17 15.27
CA GLU A 86 10.21 48.20 14.95
C GLU A 86 9.73 48.72 13.57
N PHE A 87 8.48 48.36 13.26
CA PHE A 87 7.34 49.19 12.78
C PHE A 87 7.62 50.72 12.64
N ALA A 88 7.15 51.51 11.66
CA ALA A 88 5.99 51.47 10.74
C ALA A 88 6.21 52.52 9.58
N PRO A 89 5.30 52.66 8.59
CA PRO A 89 5.47 53.41 7.32
C PRO A 89 4.75 54.78 7.36
N PRO A 90 4.23 55.40 6.27
CA PRO A 90 4.58 55.49 4.83
C PRO A 90 4.73 56.97 4.36
N SER A 91 5.23 57.23 3.13
CA SER A 91 4.70 58.33 2.28
C SER A 91 5.35 58.43 0.89
N SER A 92 4.46 58.65 -0.09
CA SER A 92 4.59 59.53 -1.28
C SER A 92 5.61 59.22 -2.39
N SER A 93 5.03 58.81 -3.53
CA SER A 93 5.38 59.15 -4.93
C SER A 93 5.54 60.69 -5.15
N PRO A 94 5.92 61.23 -6.33
CA PRO A 94 6.12 60.60 -7.64
C PRO A 94 7.32 61.13 -8.48
N ASP A 95 7.38 60.65 -9.73
CA ASP A 95 7.76 61.36 -10.96
C ASP A 95 9.13 61.12 -11.65
N VAL A 96 8.98 60.58 -12.87
CA VAL A 96 9.47 61.07 -14.18
C VAL A 96 10.93 60.88 -14.58
N GLY A 97 11.11 60.34 -15.79
CA GLY A 97 12.27 60.59 -16.65
C GLY A 97 12.79 59.34 -17.38
N LEU A 98 12.12 58.85 -18.42
CA LEU A 98 12.49 59.05 -19.84
C LEU A 98 13.91 58.61 -20.26
N ARG A 99 13.92 57.76 -21.29
CA ARG A 99 14.88 57.68 -22.43
C ARG A 99 16.27 57.09 -22.13
N ARG A 100 16.63 56.01 -22.83
CA ARG A 100 17.33 56.05 -24.14
C ARG A 100 17.67 54.65 -24.66
N GLU A 101 17.50 54.48 -25.97
CA GLU A 101 17.90 53.36 -26.81
C GLU A 101 19.41 53.11 -26.81
N ARG A 102 19.84 51.86 -27.07
CA ARG A 102 20.82 51.51 -28.12
C ARG A 102 21.04 49.99 -28.27
N SER A 103 20.54 49.49 -29.39
CA SER A 103 21.19 48.65 -30.41
C SER A 103 22.54 47.95 -30.15
N VAL A 104 22.53 46.64 -30.44
CA VAL A 104 23.43 45.86 -31.34
C VAL A 104 24.89 45.55 -30.90
N SER A 105 25.11 44.23 -30.71
CA SER A 105 26.20 43.26 -31.04
C SER A 105 27.52 43.74 -31.71
N PRO A 106 28.58 42.91 -31.94
CA PRO A 106 28.74 41.44 -31.77
C PRO A 106 30.19 40.95 -31.40
N ILE A 107 30.44 39.63 -31.57
CA ILE A 107 31.72 38.93 -31.87
C ILE A 107 32.56 38.40 -30.69
N GLY A 108 32.90 37.10 -30.79
CA GLY A 108 34.01 36.49 -30.05
C GLY A 108 34.10 34.96 -30.13
N LEU A 109 34.39 34.41 -31.32
CA LEU A 109 34.86 33.03 -31.52
C LEU A 109 36.23 32.81 -30.84
N ARG A 110 36.44 31.66 -30.19
CA ARG A 110 37.74 30.95 -30.25
C ARG A 110 37.60 29.46 -29.89
N ASN A 111 38.03 28.63 -30.83
CA ASN A 111 38.24 27.19 -30.74
C ASN A 111 39.43 26.86 -29.83
N ASP A 112 39.45 25.65 -29.25
CA ASP A 112 40.63 24.77 -29.30
C ASP A 112 40.24 23.28 -29.19
N THR A 113 40.93 22.52 -30.02
CA THR A 113 40.85 21.09 -30.38
C THR A 113 41.71 20.19 -29.48
N ALA A 114 41.28 18.94 -29.23
CA ALA A 114 42.05 17.68 -29.37
C ALA A 114 41.28 16.52 -28.65
N LEU A 115 40.76 15.52 -29.37
CA LEU A 115 41.41 14.29 -29.87
C LEU A 115 41.52 13.17 -28.81
N THR A 116 40.70 12.11 -28.93
CA THR A 116 41.13 10.69 -28.88
C THR A 116 39.95 9.74 -29.16
N THR A 117 39.97 9.25 -30.41
CA THR A 117 39.70 7.87 -30.88
C THR A 117 39.29 6.78 -29.88
N SER A 118 38.21 6.06 -30.21
CA SER A 118 38.19 4.58 -30.22
C SER A 118 36.99 4.05 -31.00
N THR A 119 37.31 3.50 -32.17
CA THR A 119 36.50 2.73 -33.12
C THR A 119 35.99 1.40 -32.57
N GLY A 120 34.83 0.95 -33.04
CA GLY A 120 34.33 -0.40 -32.84
C GLY A 120 33.08 -0.69 -33.68
N ASN A 121 33.24 -0.76 -35.01
CA ASN A 121 32.28 -1.39 -35.92
C ASN A 121 32.26 -2.91 -35.68
N ASN A 122 31.08 -3.51 -35.69
CA ASN A 122 30.82 -4.69 -36.53
C ASN A 122 29.32 -5.00 -36.57
N ASP A 123 28.77 -4.80 -37.76
CA ASP A 123 27.60 -5.52 -38.26
C ASP A 123 27.85 -7.03 -38.24
N GLN A 124 26.83 -7.82 -37.92
CA GLN A 124 26.53 -9.05 -38.64
C GLN A 124 25.14 -9.61 -38.29
N ASN A 125 24.26 -9.52 -39.30
CA ASN A 125 23.09 -10.36 -39.48
C ASN A 125 23.43 -11.85 -39.33
N THR A 126 22.68 -12.60 -38.52
CA THR A 126 22.45 -14.03 -38.76
C THR A 126 21.04 -14.43 -38.34
N SER A 127 20.21 -14.74 -39.33
CA SER A 127 18.94 -15.45 -39.24
C SER A 127 19.19 -16.95 -39.08
N PHE A 128 18.51 -17.60 -38.14
CA PHE A 128 18.47 -19.06 -38.01
C PHE A 128 17.02 -19.57 -38.09
N PRO A 129 16.70 -20.52 -38.99
CA PRO A 129 15.46 -21.29 -38.97
C PRO A 129 15.68 -22.60 -38.20
N PHE A 130 14.79 -22.90 -37.25
CA PHE A 130 14.73 -24.22 -36.62
C PHE A 130 13.58 -25.03 -37.25
N ALA A 131 13.95 -26.12 -37.92
CA ALA A 131 13.05 -27.20 -38.34
C ALA A 131 13.38 -28.44 -37.50
N PHE A 132 12.37 -29.15 -37.02
CA PHE A 132 12.52 -30.49 -36.44
C PHE A 132 11.54 -31.48 -37.09
N PRO A 133 11.95 -32.75 -37.24
CA PRO A 133 11.25 -33.78 -38.02
C PRO A 133 10.24 -34.59 -37.17
N PRO A 134 9.43 -35.47 -37.79
CA PRO A 134 8.21 -36.01 -37.19
C PRO A 134 8.33 -37.44 -36.62
N THR A 135 7.41 -37.74 -35.69
CA THR A 135 6.76 -39.03 -35.36
C THR A 135 7.60 -40.27 -35.01
N HIS A 136 7.33 -40.81 -33.82
CA HIS A 136 7.20 -42.25 -33.60
C HIS A 136 5.94 -42.61 -32.81
N THR A 137 5.24 -43.60 -33.37
CA THR A 137 4.10 -44.39 -32.90
C THR A 137 4.51 -45.43 -31.87
N LEU A 138 3.63 -45.74 -30.90
CA LEU A 138 3.43 -47.06 -30.23
C LEU A 138 2.21 -46.90 -29.26
N THR A 139 1.03 -47.47 -29.50
CA THR A 139 0.57 -48.87 -29.37
C THR A 139 -0.03 -49.22 -27.97
N THR A 140 -1.37 -49.20 -27.92
CA THR A 140 -2.35 -50.11 -27.26
C THR A 140 -2.23 -50.58 -25.79
N LEU A 141 -3.25 -50.18 -24.99
CA LEU A 141 -4.20 -50.98 -24.13
C LEU A 141 -3.64 -51.88 -22.97
N PRO A 142 -4.45 -52.28 -21.94
CA PRO A 142 -5.91 -52.27 -21.85
C PRO A 142 -6.57 -51.77 -20.53
N LEU A 143 -7.90 -51.61 -20.60
CA LEU A 143 -8.86 -51.62 -19.50
C LEU A 143 -8.86 -52.95 -18.72
N LYS A 144 -9.26 -52.95 -17.43
CA LYS A 144 -10.52 -53.54 -16.86
C LYS A 144 -10.57 -53.43 -15.30
N PRO A 145 -11.63 -53.85 -14.58
CA PRO A 145 -12.54 -52.98 -13.81
C PRO A 145 -12.64 -53.37 -12.30
N GLN A 146 -13.64 -52.80 -11.58
CA GLN A 146 -14.45 -53.37 -10.46
C GLN A 146 -13.75 -54.13 -9.32
N SER A 147 -14.22 -54.21 -8.08
CA SER A 147 -15.34 -53.69 -7.27
C SER A 147 -15.02 -54.16 -5.83
N ASP A 148 -15.94 -53.88 -4.91
CA ASP A 148 -16.11 -54.53 -3.59
C ASP A 148 -15.30 -53.87 -2.45
N ASN A 149 -15.94 -53.14 -1.54
CA ASN A 149 -16.81 -53.53 -0.42
C ASN A 149 -16.04 -54.03 0.82
N GLU A 150 -16.57 -53.62 1.98
CA GLU A 150 -16.26 -54.08 3.35
C GLU A 150 -14.91 -53.59 3.92
N ASP A 151 -14.76 -53.25 5.20
CA ASP A 151 -15.70 -53.17 6.31
C ASP A 151 -15.06 -52.36 7.44
N GLU A 152 -15.91 -51.96 8.39
CA GLU A 152 -15.55 -51.54 9.73
C GLU A 152 -14.46 -52.42 10.38
N ARG A 153 -13.51 -51.78 11.08
CA ARG A 153 -13.15 -52.16 12.46
C ARG A 153 -12.21 -51.13 13.10
N SER A 154 -12.78 -50.47 14.09
CA SER A 154 -12.12 -50.05 15.32
C SER A 154 -11.07 -51.06 15.80
N PHE A 155 -9.85 -50.64 16.12
CA PHE A 155 -9.04 -51.31 17.14
C PHE A 155 -8.06 -50.36 17.83
N THR A 156 -7.74 -50.80 19.03
CA THR A 156 -7.36 -50.09 20.25
C THR A 156 -5.91 -49.63 20.33
N LYS A 157 -5.71 -48.64 21.22
CA LYS A 157 -4.48 -48.37 21.99
C LYS A 157 -3.72 -49.66 22.31
N LEU A 158 -2.43 -49.69 21.98
CA LEU A 158 -1.46 -50.45 22.74
C LEU A 158 -0.16 -49.64 22.91
N SER A 159 0.13 -49.40 24.18
CA SER A 159 1.40 -48.99 24.74
C SER A 159 2.46 -50.07 24.54
N SER A 160 3.65 -49.69 24.10
CA SER A 160 4.85 -50.51 24.28
C SER A 160 6.03 -49.62 24.68
N SER A 161 6.30 -49.66 25.98
CA SER A 161 7.58 -49.36 26.59
C SER A 161 8.65 -50.31 26.06
N SER A 162 9.82 -49.79 25.66
CA SER A 162 11.03 -50.58 25.56
C SER A 162 12.14 -49.90 26.35
N ASN A 163 12.48 -50.54 27.47
CA ASN A 163 13.71 -50.36 28.22
C ASN A 163 14.91 -50.74 27.34
N THR A 164 15.99 -49.97 27.43
CA THR A 164 17.33 -50.46 27.15
C THR A 164 18.28 -49.90 28.21
N GLU A 165 18.66 -50.79 29.12
CA GLU A 165 19.77 -50.66 30.05
C GLU A 165 21.12 -50.92 29.34
N SER A 166 22.19 -50.61 30.09
CA SER A 166 23.62 -50.96 29.88
C SER A 166 24.40 -49.96 28.99
N LEU A 167 25.63 -49.55 29.31
CA LEU A 167 26.61 -49.99 30.30
C LEU A 167 27.65 -48.87 30.53
N ALA A 168 28.24 -48.89 31.72
CA ALA A 168 29.25 -47.96 32.22
C ALA A 168 30.61 -48.09 31.51
N PHE A 169 31.32 -46.95 31.39
CA PHE A 169 32.78 -46.94 31.39
C PHE A 169 33.29 -45.75 32.21
N ALA A 170 34.07 -46.08 33.24
CA ALA A 170 34.76 -45.15 34.09
C ALA A 170 36.01 -44.60 33.40
N SER A 171 36.28 -43.31 33.55
CA SER A 171 37.59 -42.73 33.35
C SER A 171 37.79 -41.60 34.36
N ALA A 172 38.67 -41.85 35.30
CA ALA A 172 39.11 -40.91 36.31
C ALA A 172 40.19 -39.99 35.71
N SER A 173 40.02 -38.67 35.87
CA SER A 173 41.16 -37.77 35.95
C SER A 173 40.81 -36.57 36.83
N GLY A 174 41.59 -36.41 37.90
CA GLY A 174 41.41 -35.38 38.90
C GLY A 174 41.75 -33.99 38.36
N VAL A 175 40.89 -33.01 38.67
CA VAL A 175 41.22 -31.59 38.51
C VAL A 175 40.80 -30.83 39.76
N LYS A 176 41.79 -30.06 40.23
CA LYS A 176 41.92 -29.25 41.44
C LYS A 176 40.68 -28.43 41.81
N GLY A 177 40.38 -28.44 43.11
CA GLY A 177 39.27 -27.75 43.74
C GLY A 177 39.29 -26.23 43.58
N LYS A 178 38.19 -25.70 43.04
CA LYS A 178 37.73 -24.33 43.31
C LYS A 178 36.70 -24.40 44.43
N LYS A 179 36.98 -23.69 45.52
CA LYS A 179 36.07 -23.51 46.67
C LYS A 179 34.74 -22.93 46.18
N GLN A 180 33.72 -23.78 46.09
CA GLN A 180 32.35 -23.42 45.78
C GLN A 180 31.77 -22.71 47.02
N SER A 181 31.56 -21.41 46.91
CA SER A 181 30.85 -20.60 47.90
C SER A 181 29.43 -21.15 48.06
N GLN A 182 29.18 -21.84 49.18
CA GLN A 182 27.84 -22.24 49.63
C GLN A 182 27.00 -20.99 49.91
N SER A 183 26.35 -20.47 48.86
CA SER A 183 25.22 -19.56 49.02
C SER A 183 23.99 -20.41 49.30
N THR A 184 23.44 -20.27 50.50
CA THR A 184 22.17 -20.83 50.98
C THR A 184 21.01 -20.25 50.16
N HIS A 185 20.88 -20.70 48.91
CA HIS A 185 19.65 -20.52 48.15
C HIS A 185 18.63 -21.53 48.65
N LEU A 186 17.63 -21.03 49.38
CA LEU A 186 16.41 -21.75 49.76
C LEU A 186 15.95 -22.61 48.57
N ALA A 187 15.97 -23.93 48.75
CA ALA A 187 15.54 -24.87 47.72
C ALA A 187 14.06 -24.64 47.43
N VAL A 188 13.76 -23.95 46.33
CA VAL A 188 12.39 -23.82 45.84
C VAL A 188 11.85 -25.25 45.62
N PRO A 189 10.74 -25.64 46.28
CA PRO A 189 10.18 -26.98 46.17
C PRO A 189 10.03 -27.41 44.71
N SER A 190 10.51 -28.61 44.37
CA SER A 190 10.45 -29.17 43.00
C SER A 190 9.03 -29.10 42.41
N HIS A 191 8.02 -29.35 43.24
CA HIS A 191 6.61 -29.28 42.88
C HIS A 191 6.17 -27.88 42.39
N GLN A 192 6.67 -26.80 42.98
CA GLN A 192 6.33 -25.43 42.55
C GLN A 192 6.97 -25.08 41.20
N LYS A 193 8.15 -25.65 40.90
CA LYS A 193 8.78 -25.51 39.59
C LYS A 193 7.97 -26.23 38.50
N GLU A 194 7.47 -27.43 38.77
CA GLU A 194 6.64 -28.20 37.84
C GLU A 194 5.32 -27.47 37.52
N ILE A 195 4.61 -26.97 38.55
CA ILE A 195 3.40 -26.16 38.34
C ILE A 195 3.70 -24.91 37.49
N SER A 196 4.83 -24.24 37.75
CA SER A 196 5.22 -23.05 36.97
C SER A 196 5.56 -23.39 35.52
N ARG A 197 6.18 -24.55 35.26
CA ARG A 197 6.49 -25.05 33.90
C ARG A 197 5.21 -25.42 33.16
N ALA A 198 4.33 -26.21 33.78
CA ALA A 198 3.04 -26.58 33.21
C ALA A 198 2.18 -25.34 32.88
N LYS A 199 2.16 -24.34 33.76
CA LYS A 199 1.44 -23.07 33.51
C LYS A 199 2.06 -22.27 32.35
N ARG A 200 3.39 -22.26 32.22
CA ARG A 200 4.08 -21.61 31.08
C ARG A 200 3.83 -22.36 29.78
N GLU A 201 3.84 -23.68 29.80
CA GLU A 201 3.55 -24.51 28.64
C GLU A 201 2.10 -24.36 28.19
N LYS A 202 1.13 -24.36 29.13
CA LYS A 202 -0.26 -24.06 28.83
C LYS A 202 -0.42 -22.67 28.20
N ARG A 203 0.24 -21.65 28.76
CA ARG A 203 0.25 -20.31 28.15
C ARG A 203 0.90 -20.28 26.76
N ARG A 204 1.93 -21.11 26.52
CA ARG A 204 2.55 -21.25 25.19
C ARG A 204 1.57 -21.91 24.22
N LYS A 205 0.92 -23.01 24.60
CA LYS A 205 -0.10 -23.69 23.79
C LYS A 205 -1.29 -22.76 23.51
N ASP A 206 -1.83 -22.10 24.53
CA ASP A 206 -2.90 -21.11 24.38
C ASP A 206 -2.46 -19.95 23.45
N LYS A 207 -1.21 -19.49 23.54
CA LYS A 207 -0.64 -18.48 22.63
C LYS A 207 -0.48 -19.00 21.21
N LEU A 208 -0.06 -20.25 21.02
CA LEU A 208 0.11 -20.88 19.70
C LEU A 208 -1.25 -21.10 19.03
N GLU A 209 -2.24 -21.59 19.78
CA GLU A 209 -3.62 -21.77 19.33
C GLU A 209 -4.31 -20.44 19.00
N ARG A 210 -4.02 -19.38 19.76
CA ARG A 210 -4.52 -18.02 19.49
C ARG A 210 -3.69 -17.26 18.47
N SER A 211 -2.48 -17.73 18.17
CA SER A 211 -1.60 -17.06 17.23
C SER A 211 -2.24 -17.09 15.86
N THR A 212 -2.34 -15.92 15.23
CA THR A 212 -2.84 -15.81 13.86
C THR A 212 -1.94 -16.53 12.85
N LEU A 213 -0.71 -16.90 13.22
CA LEU A 213 0.24 -17.60 12.35
C LEU A 213 0.09 -19.13 12.40
N GLN A 214 -0.18 -19.68 13.58
CA GLN A 214 -0.13 -21.13 13.84
C GLN A 214 -1.45 -21.73 14.33
N GLY A 215 -2.39 -20.89 14.76
CA GLY A 215 -3.70 -21.33 15.22
C GLY A 215 -4.53 -21.89 14.08
N GLN A 216 -5.01 -23.14 14.23
CA GLN A 216 -5.90 -23.82 13.28
C GLN A 216 -7.16 -23.00 12.98
N LYS A 217 -7.64 -22.21 13.95
CA LYS A 217 -8.83 -21.36 13.80
C LYS A 217 -8.70 -20.32 12.69
N PHE A 218 -7.48 -19.89 12.37
CA PHE A 218 -7.21 -18.91 11.33
C PHE A 218 -6.47 -19.52 10.15
N ASP A 219 -6.54 -20.85 10.00
CA ASP A 219 -5.92 -21.51 8.87
C ASP A 219 -6.84 -21.40 7.66
N SER A 220 -6.46 -20.52 6.74
CA SER A 220 -7.14 -20.41 5.45
C SER A 220 -6.42 -21.30 4.43
N PRO A 221 -7.10 -21.79 3.38
CA PRO A 221 -6.47 -22.57 2.32
C PRO A 221 -5.26 -21.86 1.71
N LEU A 222 -5.33 -20.52 1.57
CA LEU A 222 -4.22 -19.71 1.11
C LEU A 222 -3.02 -19.82 2.06
N ARG A 223 -3.24 -19.78 3.37
CA ARG A 223 -2.18 -19.94 4.38
C ARG A 223 -1.62 -21.36 4.38
N SER A 224 -2.47 -22.38 4.28
CA SER A 224 -2.04 -23.77 4.16
C SER A 224 -1.20 -23.99 2.90
N TRP A 225 -1.60 -23.41 1.77
CA TRP A 225 -0.84 -23.45 0.52
C TRP A 225 0.51 -22.72 0.63
N ILE A 226 0.56 -21.54 1.26
CA ILE A 226 1.83 -20.83 1.53
C ILE A 226 2.76 -21.66 2.42
N ARG A 227 2.23 -22.33 3.45
CA ARG A 227 3.04 -23.23 4.30
C ARG A 227 3.54 -24.43 3.52
N TRP A 228 2.71 -25.05 2.69
CA TRP A 228 3.10 -26.16 1.83
C TRP A 228 4.22 -25.74 0.86
N MET A 229 4.07 -24.60 0.17
CA MET A 229 5.12 -24.06 -0.71
C MET A 229 6.43 -23.81 0.04
N ASN A 230 6.35 -23.27 1.26
CA ASN A 230 7.51 -23.01 2.10
C ASN A 230 8.20 -24.32 2.54
N ASN A 231 7.43 -25.35 2.87
CA ASN A 231 7.96 -26.65 3.28
C ASN A 231 8.65 -27.39 2.12
N ASN A 232 8.26 -27.13 0.87
CA ASN A 232 8.87 -27.69 -0.33
C ASN A 232 10.04 -26.86 -0.89
N GLY A 233 10.52 -25.84 -0.15
CA GLY A 233 11.62 -25.00 -0.61
C GLY A 233 11.26 -24.03 -1.75
N LEU A 234 9.98 -23.89 -2.10
CA LEU A 234 9.50 -22.99 -3.17
C LEU A 234 9.21 -21.57 -2.67
N TYR A 235 9.83 -21.15 -1.56
CA TYR A 235 9.53 -19.89 -0.88
C TYR A 235 9.67 -18.66 -1.79
N ASP A 236 10.69 -18.63 -2.66
CA ASP A 236 10.94 -17.49 -3.54
C ASP A 236 9.92 -17.36 -4.67
N TYR A 237 9.29 -18.46 -5.08
CA TYR A 237 8.26 -18.48 -6.10
C TYR A 237 6.86 -18.19 -5.56
N THR A 238 6.66 -18.16 -4.24
CA THR A 238 5.33 -18.03 -3.63
C THR A 238 4.57 -16.76 -4.04
N VAL A 239 5.27 -15.63 -4.17
CA VAL A 239 4.65 -14.36 -4.56
C VAL A 239 4.29 -14.38 -6.04
N THR A 240 5.22 -14.81 -6.89
CA THR A 240 5.02 -14.90 -8.35
C THR A 240 3.91 -15.89 -8.68
N SER A 241 3.86 -17.06 -8.04
CA SER A 241 2.81 -18.05 -8.28
C SER A 241 1.44 -17.57 -7.81
N ALA A 242 1.36 -16.85 -6.68
CA ALA A 242 0.11 -16.24 -6.23
C ALA A 242 -0.37 -15.13 -7.19
N LEU A 243 0.54 -14.34 -7.76
CA LEU A 243 0.22 -13.31 -8.74
C LEU A 243 -0.29 -13.93 -10.05
N ILE A 244 0.43 -14.93 -10.58
CA ILE A 244 0.02 -15.68 -11.78
C ILE A 244 -1.35 -16.33 -11.56
N PHE A 245 -1.57 -16.95 -10.39
CA PHE A 245 -2.85 -17.56 -10.06
C PHE A 245 -4.00 -16.52 -10.02
N ALA A 246 -3.78 -15.37 -9.41
CA ALA A 246 -4.77 -14.30 -9.38
C ALA A 246 -5.08 -13.74 -10.78
N LEU A 247 -4.05 -13.53 -11.61
CA LEU A 247 -4.20 -13.12 -13.01
C LEU A 247 -4.93 -14.18 -13.83
N ALA A 248 -4.62 -15.46 -13.65
CA ALA A 248 -5.28 -16.55 -14.35
C ALA A 248 -6.79 -16.60 -14.03
N ILE A 249 -7.17 -16.43 -12.75
CA ILE A 249 -8.59 -16.33 -12.36
C ILE A 249 -9.25 -15.15 -13.08
N LYS A 250 -8.61 -13.97 -13.07
CA LYS A 250 -9.15 -12.77 -13.71
C LYS A 250 -9.29 -12.90 -15.22
N PHE A 251 -8.27 -13.43 -15.90
CA PHE A 251 -8.32 -13.64 -17.35
C PHE A 251 -9.37 -14.69 -17.72
N THR A 252 -9.56 -15.71 -16.89
CA THR A 252 -10.64 -16.69 -17.07
C THR A 252 -12.01 -16.00 -16.95
N LEU A 253 -12.20 -15.16 -15.94
CA LEU A 253 -13.43 -14.38 -15.75
C LEU A 253 -13.70 -13.43 -16.92
N LEU A 254 -12.69 -12.66 -17.33
CA LEU A 254 -12.77 -11.76 -18.48
C LEU A 254 -13.14 -12.50 -19.76
N SER A 255 -12.50 -13.64 -20.02
CA SER A 255 -12.78 -14.46 -21.21
C SER A 255 -14.22 -14.99 -21.20
N ILE A 256 -14.77 -15.32 -20.02
CA ILE A 256 -16.16 -15.78 -19.90
C ILE A 256 -17.14 -14.61 -20.12
N PHE A 257 -16.86 -13.43 -19.56
CA PHE A 257 -17.73 -12.27 -19.72
C PHE A 257 -17.73 -11.70 -21.14
N GLU A 258 -16.64 -11.84 -21.89
CA GLU A 258 -16.58 -11.37 -23.27
C GLU A 258 -17.23 -12.31 -24.28
N ARG A 259 -17.34 -13.60 -23.96
CA ARG A 259 -17.91 -14.60 -24.87
C ARG A 259 -19.39 -14.35 -25.20
N GLU A 260 -20.07 -13.57 -24.37
CA GLU A 260 -21.47 -13.18 -24.59
C GLU A 260 -21.60 -12.11 -25.71
N TYR A 261 -20.51 -11.46 -26.10
CA TYR A 261 -20.44 -10.47 -27.18
C TYR A 261 -19.87 -11.08 -28.48
N GLU A 262 -20.62 -11.98 -29.12
CA GLU A 262 -20.52 -12.45 -30.53
C GLU A 262 -19.16 -12.82 -31.16
N LEU A 263 -18.05 -12.84 -30.43
CA LEU A 263 -16.77 -13.28 -30.96
C LEU A 263 -16.75 -14.82 -30.97
N GLN A 264 -17.02 -15.41 -32.14
CA GLN A 264 -16.74 -16.82 -32.45
C GLN A 264 -15.23 -17.06 -32.42
N ILE A 265 -14.63 -17.05 -31.23
CA ILE A 265 -13.21 -17.36 -31.02
C ILE A 265 -13.06 -18.88 -31.13
N THR A 266 -12.44 -19.32 -32.22
CA THR A 266 -11.96 -20.69 -32.35
C THR A 266 -10.68 -20.83 -31.50
N TRP A 267 -10.68 -21.79 -30.57
CA TRP A 267 -9.54 -22.04 -29.68
C TRP A 267 -8.36 -22.57 -30.50
N SER A 268 -7.45 -21.70 -30.92
CA SER A 268 -6.19 -22.05 -31.57
C SER A 268 -5.00 -21.57 -30.71
N TRP A 269 -3.85 -22.24 -30.81
CA TRP A 269 -2.64 -21.82 -30.08
C TRP A 269 -2.12 -20.43 -30.52
N GLY A 270 -2.51 -19.94 -31.71
CA GLY A 270 -2.26 -18.56 -32.16
C GLY A 270 -3.15 -17.50 -31.49
N MET A 271 -4.17 -17.93 -30.74
CA MET A 271 -5.07 -17.02 -30.02
C MET A 271 -4.35 -16.18 -28.97
N VAL A 272 -3.30 -16.68 -28.31
CA VAL A 272 -2.59 -15.89 -27.29
C VAL A 272 -1.87 -14.69 -27.91
N SER A 273 -1.31 -14.85 -29.12
CA SER A 273 -0.73 -13.73 -29.85
C SER A 273 -1.80 -12.80 -30.41
N ASP A 274 -2.86 -13.33 -31.02
CA ASP A 274 -3.90 -12.49 -31.64
C ASP A 274 -4.73 -11.72 -30.61
N LEU A 275 -5.02 -12.33 -29.45
CA LEU A 275 -5.67 -11.72 -28.28
C LEU A 275 -4.84 -10.59 -27.68
N MET A 276 -3.51 -10.66 -27.80
CA MET A 276 -2.59 -9.60 -27.35
C MET A 276 -2.41 -8.49 -28.39
N LEU A 277 -2.64 -8.75 -29.68
CA LEU A 277 -2.31 -7.80 -30.73
C LEU A 277 -3.44 -6.80 -31.07
N TYR A 278 -4.73 -7.18 -31.08
CA TYR A 278 -5.81 -6.28 -31.53
C TYR A 278 -7.12 -6.36 -30.72
N GLY A 279 -7.73 -5.20 -30.39
CA GLY A 279 -9.13 -5.07 -29.93
C GLY A 279 -9.37 -4.56 -28.50
N PRO A 280 -10.65 -4.43 -28.07
CA PRO A 280 -11.04 -3.97 -26.73
C PRO A 280 -10.59 -4.90 -25.60
N MET A 281 -10.43 -6.20 -25.89
CA MET A 281 -9.90 -7.20 -24.94
C MET A 281 -8.44 -6.90 -24.56
N LYS A 282 -7.61 -6.46 -25.53
CA LYS A 282 -6.22 -6.05 -25.26
C LYS A 282 -6.17 -4.94 -24.22
N GLN A 283 -7.04 -3.94 -24.35
CA GLN A 283 -7.10 -2.83 -23.39
C GLN A 283 -7.47 -3.33 -21.99
N ARG A 284 -8.47 -4.21 -21.87
CA ARG A 284 -8.89 -4.78 -20.58
C ARG A 284 -7.81 -5.65 -19.94
N ILE A 285 -7.12 -6.47 -20.73
CA ILE A 285 -5.97 -7.26 -20.26
C ILE A 285 -4.87 -6.33 -19.75
N MET A 286 -4.54 -5.27 -20.48
CA MET A 286 -3.54 -4.28 -20.07
C MET A 286 -3.94 -3.55 -18.79
N ASP A 287 -5.22 -3.18 -18.65
CA ASP A 287 -5.76 -2.55 -17.45
C ASP A 287 -5.63 -3.47 -16.22
N GLU A 288 -5.91 -4.77 -16.39
CA GLU A 288 -5.74 -5.76 -15.31
C GLU A 288 -4.27 -6.04 -14.97
N ILE A 289 -3.39 -6.09 -15.97
CA ILE A 289 -1.94 -6.23 -15.77
C ILE A 289 -1.43 -5.02 -14.99
N MET A 290 -1.80 -3.81 -15.40
CA MET A 290 -1.37 -2.59 -14.73
C MET A 290 -1.92 -2.50 -13.31
N TRP A 291 -3.20 -2.80 -13.10
CA TRP A 291 -3.78 -2.88 -11.76
C TRP A 291 -3.03 -3.89 -10.89
N SER A 292 -2.71 -5.07 -11.44
CA SER A 292 -1.99 -6.11 -10.71
C SER A 292 -0.55 -5.70 -10.37
N ALA A 293 0.13 -5.02 -11.29
CA ALA A 293 1.46 -4.47 -11.06
C ALA A 293 1.47 -3.38 -9.98
N VAL A 294 0.47 -2.49 -9.98
CA VAL A 294 0.32 -1.44 -8.96
C VAL A 294 0.03 -2.05 -7.59
N VAL A 295 -0.88 -3.03 -7.49
CA VAL A 295 -1.18 -3.73 -6.24
C VAL A 295 0.05 -4.49 -5.72
N TYR A 296 0.79 -5.16 -6.60
CA TYR A 296 2.04 -5.82 -6.25
C TYR A 296 3.06 -4.82 -5.68
N SER A 297 3.31 -3.71 -6.38
CA SER A 297 4.26 -2.67 -5.96
C SER A 297 3.86 -2.06 -4.62
N TRP A 298 2.57 -1.76 -4.44
CA TRP A 298 2.02 -1.26 -3.17
C TRP A 298 2.22 -2.27 -2.03
N ALA A 299 1.86 -3.54 -2.25
CA ALA A 299 1.94 -4.58 -1.22
C ALA A 299 3.40 -4.88 -0.84
N GLU A 300 4.32 -4.82 -1.80
CA GLU A 300 5.76 -4.95 -1.56
C GLU A 300 6.29 -3.76 -0.73
N GLY A 301 5.94 -2.53 -1.11
CA GLY A 301 6.31 -1.32 -0.38
C GLY A 301 5.84 -1.35 1.08
N GLU A 302 4.60 -1.75 1.30
CA GLU A 302 4.03 -1.88 2.64
C GLU A 302 4.66 -3.03 3.45
N THR A 303 5.01 -4.12 2.79
CA THR A 303 5.73 -5.24 3.42
C THR A 303 7.11 -4.80 3.89
N LYS A 304 7.87 -4.09 3.03
CA LYS A 304 9.20 -3.55 3.38
C LYS A 304 9.12 -2.54 4.53
N ARG A 305 8.16 -1.62 4.51
CA ARG A 305 7.97 -0.60 5.57
C ARG A 305 7.48 -1.17 6.90
N GLY A 306 6.74 -2.26 6.84
CA GLY A 306 6.25 -2.96 8.02
C GLY A 306 7.22 -3.99 8.57
N GLY A 307 8.35 -4.29 7.90
CA GLY A 307 9.19 -5.43 8.25
C GLY A 307 8.41 -6.74 8.23
N ARG A 308 7.45 -6.87 7.31
CA ARG A 308 6.52 -8.00 7.26
C ARG A 308 7.14 -9.18 6.50
N SER A 309 6.66 -10.38 6.80
CA SER A 309 7.06 -11.59 6.09
C SER A 309 6.46 -11.62 4.68
N LYS A 310 7.09 -12.36 3.75
CA LYS A 310 6.54 -12.59 2.39
C LYS A 310 5.13 -13.22 2.44
N ARG A 311 4.79 -13.95 3.51
CA ARG A 311 3.44 -14.51 3.70
C ARG A 311 2.38 -13.41 3.81
N SER A 312 2.66 -12.35 4.56
CA SER A 312 1.77 -11.20 4.67
C SER A 312 1.63 -10.46 3.35
N HIS A 313 2.71 -10.39 2.56
CA HIS A 313 2.69 -9.81 1.22
C HIS A 313 1.69 -10.56 0.32
N ILE A 314 1.77 -11.89 0.27
CA ILE A 314 0.86 -12.71 -0.55
C ILE A 314 -0.59 -12.51 -0.12
N ILE A 315 -0.87 -12.56 1.19
CA ILE A 315 -2.22 -12.37 1.71
C ILE A 315 -2.75 -10.98 1.33
N ALA A 316 -1.95 -9.92 1.47
CA ALA A 316 -2.32 -8.56 1.09
C ALA A 316 -2.67 -8.47 -0.40
N MET A 317 -1.77 -8.98 -1.26
CA MET A 317 -1.93 -8.98 -2.71
C MET A 317 -3.16 -9.77 -3.15
N THR A 318 -3.30 -11.02 -2.71
CA THR A 318 -4.45 -11.87 -3.05
C THR A 318 -5.76 -11.30 -2.52
N THR A 319 -5.77 -10.69 -1.33
CA THR A 319 -6.97 -10.05 -0.77
C THR A 319 -7.47 -8.93 -1.66
N VAL A 320 -6.58 -8.06 -2.16
CA VAL A 320 -6.95 -6.92 -3.03
C VAL A 320 -7.29 -7.39 -4.44
N LEU A 321 -6.45 -8.23 -5.06
CA LEU A 321 -6.63 -8.67 -6.45
C LEU A 321 -7.87 -9.52 -6.66
N LEU A 322 -8.20 -10.38 -5.70
CA LEU A 322 -9.39 -11.25 -5.80
C LEU A 322 -10.61 -10.67 -5.09
N SER A 323 -10.53 -9.42 -4.58
CA SER A 323 -11.68 -8.76 -3.96
C SER A 323 -12.84 -8.64 -4.96
N PRO A 324 -14.11 -8.76 -4.54
CA PRO A 324 -15.26 -8.64 -5.45
C PRO A 324 -15.25 -7.33 -6.24
N MET A 325 -14.77 -6.25 -5.61
CA MET A 325 -14.54 -4.95 -6.25
C MET A 325 -13.58 -5.03 -7.44
N SER A 326 -12.51 -5.83 -7.33
CA SER A 326 -11.58 -6.06 -8.44
C SER A 326 -12.09 -7.04 -9.49
N LEU A 327 -13.12 -7.84 -9.19
CA LEU A 327 -13.73 -8.79 -10.12
C LEU A 327 -14.76 -8.15 -11.04
N SER A 328 -15.24 -6.94 -10.72
CA SER A 328 -16.04 -6.08 -11.60
C SER A 328 -15.19 -5.50 -12.75
N SER A 329 -14.35 -6.36 -13.32
CA SER A 329 -13.28 -6.09 -14.27
C SER A 329 -13.82 -5.47 -15.56
N GLY A 330 -13.15 -4.43 -16.04
CA GLY A 330 -13.45 -3.74 -17.29
C GLY A 330 -13.64 -2.23 -17.16
N ARG A 331 -14.17 -1.74 -16.03
CA ARG A 331 -14.39 -0.29 -15.81
C ARG A 331 -13.61 0.31 -14.64
N THR A 332 -13.17 -0.52 -13.69
CA THR A 332 -12.65 -0.03 -12.41
C THR A 332 -11.15 -0.19 -12.24
N SER A 333 -10.52 -1.15 -12.92
CA SER A 333 -9.12 -1.54 -12.69
C SER A 333 -8.12 -0.43 -13.06
N LEU A 334 -8.29 0.18 -14.25
CA LEU A 334 -7.52 1.35 -14.67
C LEU A 334 -7.70 2.53 -13.70
N PRO A 335 -8.92 3.03 -13.41
CA PRO A 335 -9.12 4.08 -12.41
C PRO A 335 -8.48 3.78 -11.05
N MET A 336 -8.71 2.58 -10.52
CA MET A 336 -8.15 2.19 -9.22
C MET A 336 -6.61 2.14 -9.23
N SER A 337 -6.01 1.71 -10.33
CA SER A 337 -4.54 1.72 -10.46
C SER A 337 -3.96 3.14 -10.49
N MET A 338 -4.65 4.07 -11.17
CA MET A 338 -4.23 5.47 -11.30
C MET A 338 -4.24 6.21 -9.96
N ILE A 339 -5.08 5.80 -9.00
CA ILE A 339 -5.06 6.37 -7.64
C ILE A 339 -4.16 5.58 -6.67
N LEU A 340 -4.11 4.25 -6.78
CA LEU A 340 -3.36 3.44 -5.82
C LEU A 340 -1.84 3.67 -5.96
N HIS A 341 -1.36 3.85 -7.19
CA HIS A 341 0.06 4.12 -7.45
C HIS A 341 0.57 5.42 -6.80
N PRO A 342 -0.10 6.58 -6.95
CA PRO A 342 0.32 7.77 -6.24
C PRO A 342 0.15 7.66 -4.71
N ILE A 343 -0.88 6.96 -4.24
CA ILE A 343 -1.03 6.70 -2.79
C ILE A 343 0.17 5.90 -2.26
N SER A 344 0.66 4.91 -3.00
CA SER A 344 1.81 4.09 -2.59
C SER A 344 3.15 4.83 -2.63
N THR A 345 3.25 5.93 -3.40
CA THR A 345 4.49 6.71 -3.55
C THR A 345 4.65 7.80 -2.49
N PHE A 346 3.57 8.30 -1.87
CA PHE A 346 3.62 9.22 -0.70
C PHE A 346 4.44 8.70 0.49
N THR A 347 4.58 7.38 0.53
CA THR A 347 5.16 6.64 1.63
C THR A 347 6.63 6.28 1.41
N ASP A 348 7.15 6.36 0.18
CA ASP A 348 8.54 5.97 -0.15
C ASP A 348 9.57 7.03 0.18
N SER A 349 9.34 8.27 -0.28
CA SER A 349 10.29 9.35 -0.08
C SER A 349 9.62 10.72 -0.13
N PRO A 350 10.11 11.70 0.64
CA PRO A 350 9.56 13.05 0.66
C PRO A 350 9.69 13.79 -0.68
N PHE A 351 10.64 13.40 -1.53
CA PHE A 351 10.80 13.97 -2.87
C PHE A 351 9.75 13.47 -3.86
N ARG A 352 9.08 12.35 -3.57
CA ARG A 352 8.02 11.79 -4.41
C ARG A 352 6.65 12.37 -4.09
N ASP A 353 6.45 13.07 -2.98
CA ASP A 353 5.13 13.60 -2.64
C ASP A 353 4.56 14.59 -3.69
N PRO A 354 5.34 15.54 -4.25
CA PRO A 354 4.83 16.41 -5.31
C PRO A 354 4.44 15.62 -6.56
N LEU A 355 5.26 14.64 -6.95
CA LEU A 355 4.98 13.75 -8.07
C LEU A 355 3.71 12.91 -7.82
N SER A 356 3.54 12.41 -6.60
CA SER A 356 2.36 11.64 -6.20
C SER A 356 1.10 12.49 -6.32
N LEU A 357 1.14 13.74 -5.83
CA LEU A 357 0.01 14.67 -5.93
C LEU A 357 -0.26 15.07 -7.39
N SER A 358 0.78 15.28 -8.20
CA SER A 358 0.68 15.50 -9.65
C SER A 358 0.06 14.31 -10.39
N MET A 359 0.38 13.07 -10.01
CA MET A 359 -0.24 11.86 -10.57
C MET A 359 -1.71 11.74 -10.15
N ILE A 360 -2.07 12.11 -8.93
CA ILE A 360 -3.49 12.18 -8.52
C ILE A 360 -4.22 13.23 -9.35
N ALA A 361 -3.62 14.41 -9.52
CA ALA A 361 -4.13 15.48 -10.37
C ALA A 361 -4.32 15.02 -11.82
N LEU A 362 -3.37 14.27 -12.38
CA LEU A 362 -3.52 13.65 -13.69
C LEU A 362 -4.66 12.62 -13.70
N SER A 363 -4.82 11.82 -12.65
CA SER A 363 -5.93 10.88 -12.57
C SER A 363 -7.29 11.58 -12.51
N LEU A 364 -7.37 12.82 -12.00
CA LEU A 364 -8.61 13.61 -11.99
C LEU A 364 -9.06 14.02 -13.38
N THR A 365 -8.12 14.25 -14.31
CA THR A 365 -8.48 14.61 -15.68
C THR A 365 -9.09 13.42 -16.42
N VAL A 366 -8.70 12.19 -16.06
CA VAL A 366 -9.25 10.95 -16.64
C VAL A 366 -10.53 10.51 -15.91
N VAL A 367 -10.51 10.53 -14.58
CA VAL A 367 -11.56 9.99 -13.72
C VAL A 367 -12.02 11.04 -12.73
N GLN A 368 -13.16 11.66 -13.02
CA GLN A 368 -13.70 12.76 -12.22
C GLN A 368 -13.89 12.36 -10.76
N PHE A 369 -14.42 11.16 -10.45
CA PHE A 369 -14.71 10.75 -9.06
C PHE A 369 -13.48 10.62 -8.15
N HIS A 370 -12.26 10.62 -8.69
CA HIS A 370 -11.03 10.65 -7.89
C HIS A 370 -10.88 11.94 -7.06
N TRP A 371 -11.70 12.97 -7.31
CA TRP A 371 -11.63 14.25 -6.60
C TRP A 371 -11.74 14.08 -5.09
N LEU A 372 -12.49 13.07 -4.63
CA LEU A 372 -12.64 12.73 -3.22
C LEU A 372 -11.34 12.31 -2.56
N TRP A 373 -10.61 11.44 -3.24
CA TRP A 373 -9.32 10.97 -2.76
C TRP A 373 -8.25 12.04 -2.91
N ALA A 374 -8.36 12.89 -3.94
CA ALA A 374 -7.50 14.05 -4.12
C ALA A 374 -7.65 15.05 -2.97
N VAL A 375 -8.87 15.34 -2.50
CA VAL A 375 -9.10 16.20 -1.32
C VAL A 375 -8.42 15.61 -0.08
N GLY A 376 -8.58 14.31 0.19
CA GLY A 376 -7.92 13.64 1.31
C GLY A 376 -6.38 13.68 1.22
N ALA A 377 -5.82 13.40 0.04
CA ALA A 377 -4.39 13.48 -0.23
C ALA A 377 -3.85 14.90 -0.11
N TYR A 378 -4.58 15.90 -0.59
CA TYR A 378 -4.20 17.31 -0.50
C TYR A 378 -4.17 17.80 0.96
N ILE A 379 -5.16 17.42 1.78
CA ILE A 379 -5.16 17.71 3.22
C ILE A 379 -4.00 17.01 3.93
N TYR A 380 -3.63 15.79 3.53
CA TYR A 380 -2.42 15.15 4.03
C TYR A 380 -1.16 15.96 3.69
N ILE A 381 -1.03 16.50 2.48
CA ILE A 381 0.11 17.33 2.08
C ILE A 381 0.16 18.65 2.86
N ILE A 382 -1.00 19.29 3.10
CA ILE A 382 -1.11 20.44 4.00
C ILE A 382 -0.63 20.05 5.39
N GLY A 383 -1.15 18.96 5.96
CA GLY A 383 -0.72 18.45 7.26
C GLY A 383 0.78 18.19 7.33
N LYS A 384 1.35 17.48 6.35
CA LYS A 384 2.78 17.19 6.26
C LYS A 384 3.61 18.47 6.18
N SER A 385 3.17 19.48 5.43
CA SER A 385 3.84 20.78 5.34
C SER A 385 3.88 21.50 6.70
N VAL A 386 2.79 21.43 7.47
CA VAL A 386 2.70 21.99 8.83
C VAL A 386 3.58 21.22 9.81
N TRP A 387 3.64 19.89 9.66
CA TRP A 387 4.48 19.00 10.47
C TRP A 387 5.98 19.27 10.25
N ILE A 388 6.42 19.46 9.00
CA ILE A 388 7.79 19.92 8.67
C ILE A 388 8.03 21.30 9.30
N GLY A 389 7.08 22.22 9.13
CA GLY A 389 7.11 23.55 9.71
C GLY A 389 8.14 24.50 9.08
N GLY A 390 8.10 25.76 9.52
CA GLY A 390 8.99 26.82 9.06
C GLY A 390 8.89 27.10 7.55
N LEU A 391 9.92 27.74 6.99
CA LEU A 391 9.99 28.07 5.56
C LEU A 391 10.10 26.80 4.69
N GLN A 392 10.67 25.72 5.22
CA GLN A 392 10.81 24.44 4.50
C GLN A 392 9.45 23.80 4.23
N GLY A 393 8.55 23.81 5.21
CA GLY A 393 7.18 23.33 5.04
C GLY A 393 6.42 24.12 3.98
N VAL A 394 6.50 25.46 4.02
CA VAL A 394 5.87 26.34 3.02
C VAL A 394 6.42 26.08 1.61
N LYS A 395 7.74 25.97 1.45
CA LYS A 395 8.37 25.63 0.17
C LYS A 395 7.88 24.28 -0.37
N PHE A 396 7.78 23.27 0.50
CA PHE A 396 7.28 21.95 0.15
C PHE A 396 5.82 21.98 -0.31
N PHE A 397 4.96 22.71 0.42
CA PHE A 397 3.55 22.88 0.06
C PHE A 397 3.38 23.63 -1.27
N ALA A 398 4.10 24.74 -1.45
CA ALA A 398 4.06 25.52 -2.67
C ALA A 398 4.50 24.69 -3.89
N LEU A 399 5.60 23.96 -3.78
CA LEU A 399 6.09 23.08 -4.85
C LEU A 399 5.05 22.01 -5.21
N SER A 400 4.46 21.34 -4.21
CA SER A 400 3.45 20.30 -4.42
C SER A 400 2.19 20.85 -5.09
N THR A 401 1.74 22.02 -4.63
CA THR A 401 0.56 22.70 -5.18
C THR A 401 0.80 23.18 -6.61
N ILE A 402 1.95 23.81 -6.89
CA ILE A 402 2.30 24.26 -8.24
C ILE A 402 2.39 23.07 -9.20
N ALA A 403 3.06 21.99 -8.81
CA ALA A 403 3.18 20.78 -9.65
C ALA A 403 1.80 20.14 -9.94
N SER A 404 0.88 20.20 -8.98
CA SER A 404 -0.47 19.64 -9.12
C SER A 404 -1.38 20.54 -9.95
N LEU A 405 -1.29 21.87 -9.78
CA LEU A 405 -2.00 22.83 -10.63
C LEU A 405 -1.49 22.80 -12.06
N ALA A 406 -0.18 22.67 -12.26
CA ALA A 406 0.42 22.52 -13.59
C ALA A 406 -0.12 21.26 -14.28
N THR A 407 -0.18 20.12 -13.58
CA THR A 407 -0.76 18.89 -14.14
C THR A 407 -2.26 19.00 -14.40
N LEU A 408 -3.05 19.60 -13.51
CA LEU A 408 -4.48 19.86 -13.76
C LEU A 408 -4.70 20.79 -14.96
N SER A 409 -3.81 21.77 -15.16
CA SER A 409 -3.89 22.71 -16.29
C SER A 409 -3.55 22.07 -17.63
N THR A 410 -2.91 20.90 -17.66
CA THR A 410 -2.53 20.24 -18.93
C THR A 410 -3.74 20.05 -19.83
N ARG A 411 -4.86 19.49 -19.34
CA ARG A 411 -6.07 19.33 -20.15
C ARG A 411 -6.59 20.64 -20.75
N PRO A 412 -6.99 21.67 -19.98
CA PRO A 412 -7.53 22.89 -20.58
C PRO A 412 -6.52 23.56 -21.51
N THR A 413 -5.22 23.53 -21.16
CA THR A 413 -4.17 24.08 -22.03
C THR A 413 -3.94 23.29 -23.31
N LEU A 414 -4.21 21.98 -23.34
CA LEU A 414 -3.92 21.13 -24.49
C LEU A 414 -5.16 20.84 -25.35
N CYS A 415 -6.34 20.76 -24.74
CA CYS A 415 -7.58 20.31 -25.39
C CYS A 415 -8.60 21.43 -25.64
N GLU A 416 -8.60 22.51 -24.85
CA GLU A 416 -9.66 23.54 -24.89
C GLU A 416 -9.14 24.91 -25.34
N PHE A 417 -7.85 25.19 -25.14
CA PHE A 417 -7.26 26.46 -25.50
C PHE A 417 -7.01 26.56 -27.01
N ALA A 418 -7.88 27.28 -27.73
CA ALA A 418 -7.78 27.43 -29.19
C ALA A 418 -6.37 27.82 -29.70
N PRO A 419 -5.61 28.73 -29.05
CA PRO A 419 -4.27 29.07 -29.51
C PRO A 419 -3.26 27.92 -29.40
N SER A 420 -3.43 26.98 -28.45
CA SER A 420 -2.56 25.81 -28.37
C SER A 420 -2.96 24.78 -29.42
N THR A 421 -4.25 24.56 -29.65
CA THR A 421 -4.70 23.67 -30.75
C THR A 421 -4.25 24.23 -32.10
N ASP A 422 -4.30 25.54 -32.27
CA ASP A 422 -3.79 26.24 -33.45
C ASP A 422 -2.26 26.12 -33.52
N LEU A 423 -1.53 26.34 -32.43
CA LEU A 423 -0.07 26.21 -32.38
C LEU A 423 0.39 24.77 -32.63
N PHE A 424 -0.29 23.75 -32.08
CA PHE A 424 -0.02 22.35 -32.40
C PHE A 424 -0.40 22.01 -33.84
N SER A 425 -1.48 22.59 -34.37
CA SER A 425 -1.85 22.42 -35.79
C SER A 425 -0.87 23.10 -36.74
N GLN A 426 -0.25 24.22 -36.32
CA GLN A 426 0.79 24.95 -37.06
C GLN A 426 2.16 24.30 -36.93
N LEU A 427 2.46 23.73 -35.75
CA LEU A 427 3.62 22.89 -35.49
C LEU A 427 3.46 21.48 -36.06
N ARG A 428 2.28 21.13 -36.61
CA ARG A 428 2.05 19.87 -37.28
C ARG A 428 3.07 19.76 -38.41
N THR A 429 4.01 18.86 -38.19
CA THR A 429 5.18 18.58 -39.02
C THR A 429 4.83 18.33 -40.48
N SER A 430 3.60 17.90 -40.77
CA SER A 430 3.08 17.79 -42.14
C SER A 430 3.13 19.09 -42.95
N GLN A 431 3.20 20.27 -42.30
CA GLN A 431 3.30 21.57 -42.98
C GLN A 431 4.71 22.18 -42.92
N ILE A 432 5.59 21.68 -42.07
CA ILE A 432 6.97 22.16 -42.00
C ILE A 432 7.73 21.41 -43.10
N PRO A 433 8.27 22.09 -44.13
CA PRO A 433 8.99 21.43 -45.21
C PRO A 433 10.35 20.96 -44.70
N PHE A 434 10.38 19.82 -43.99
CA PHE A 434 11.62 19.23 -43.46
C PHE A 434 12.63 18.91 -44.56
N GLU A 435 12.17 18.75 -45.81
CA GLU A 435 13.01 18.63 -47.01
C GLU A 435 13.97 19.82 -47.21
N LYS A 436 13.67 20.98 -46.63
CA LYS A 436 14.50 22.20 -46.76
C LYS A 436 15.46 22.43 -45.60
N LEU A 437 15.38 21.64 -44.53
CA LEU A 437 16.26 21.76 -43.38
C LEU A 437 17.55 20.94 -43.62
N PRO A 438 18.74 21.50 -43.38
CA PRO A 438 20.02 20.79 -43.54
C PRO A 438 20.26 19.84 -42.37
N MET A 439 19.34 18.89 -42.16
CA MET A 439 19.44 17.85 -41.14
C MET A 439 19.49 16.47 -41.79
N PRO A 440 20.12 15.47 -41.14
CA PRO A 440 20.14 14.09 -41.63
C PRO A 440 18.71 13.55 -41.81
N GLY A 441 18.45 12.84 -42.91
CA GLY A 441 17.13 12.29 -43.22
C GLY A 441 16.54 11.40 -42.12
N GLU A 442 17.38 10.64 -41.41
CA GLU A 442 16.97 9.80 -40.26
C GLU A 442 16.43 10.61 -39.08
N PHE A 443 16.97 11.81 -38.86
CA PHE A 443 16.48 12.70 -37.82
C PHE A 443 15.14 13.32 -38.20
N VAL A 444 14.95 13.61 -39.49
CA VAL A 444 13.66 14.08 -40.03
C VAL A 444 12.59 12.99 -39.89
N THR A 445 12.88 11.75 -40.26
CA THR A 445 11.93 10.63 -40.09
C THR A 445 11.62 10.39 -38.62
N PHE A 446 12.61 10.44 -37.73
CA PHE A 446 12.39 10.33 -36.29
C PHE A 446 11.48 11.44 -35.75
N LEU A 447 11.69 12.70 -36.17
CA LEU A 447 10.84 13.81 -35.77
C LEU A 447 9.41 13.67 -36.32
N GLN A 448 9.27 13.18 -37.55
CA GLN A 448 7.97 12.93 -38.16
C GLN A 448 7.22 11.81 -37.43
N ASP A 449 7.86 10.65 -37.20
CA ASP A 449 7.28 9.53 -36.46
C ASP A 449 6.90 9.94 -35.02
N SER A 450 7.77 10.70 -34.36
CA SER A 450 7.51 11.21 -33.00
C SER A 450 6.32 12.17 -32.98
N SER A 451 6.17 13.01 -34.01
CA SER A 451 5.07 13.96 -34.11
C SER A 451 3.72 13.28 -34.40
N GLU A 452 3.68 12.27 -35.27
CA GLU A 452 2.47 11.49 -35.51
C GLU A 452 2.06 10.69 -34.27
N MET A 453 3.04 10.12 -33.57
CA MET A 453 2.81 9.47 -32.28
C MET A 453 2.27 10.45 -31.24
N LEU A 454 2.82 11.67 -31.18
CA LEU A 454 2.37 12.71 -30.25
C LEU A 454 0.95 13.20 -30.57
N ASP A 455 0.63 13.42 -31.84
CA ASP A 455 -0.71 13.83 -32.29
C ASP A 455 -1.75 12.75 -31.96
N GLY A 456 -1.43 11.48 -32.23
CA GLY A 456 -2.27 10.35 -31.87
C GLY A 456 -2.49 10.24 -30.36
N HIS A 457 -1.42 10.42 -29.57
CA HIS A 457 -1.52 10.42 -28.11
C HIS A 457 -2.26 11.63 -27.55
N LEU A 458 -2.12 12.81 -28.15
CA LEU A 458 -2.82 14.03 -27.73
C LEU A 458 -4.32 13.93 -28.00
N ALA A 459 -4.71 13.49 -29.19
CA ALA A 459 -6.11 13.24 -29.52
C ALA A 459 -6.71 12.18 -28.59
N SER A 460 -6.00 11.07 -28.38
CA SER A 460 -6.39 10.03 -27.42
C SER A 460 -6.50 10.58 -25.99
N TYR A 461 -5.55 11.40 -25.55
CA TYR A 461 -5.58 12.03 -24.23
C TYR A 461 -6.82 12.93 -24.08
N CYS A 462 -7.12 13.79 -25.06
CA CYS A 462 -8.27 14.68 -25.01
C CYS A 462 -9.61 13.93 -25.07
N GLN A 463 -9.66 12.80 -25.79
CA GLN A 463 -10.83 11.90 -25.84
C GLN A 463 -11.04 11.15 -24.52
N VAL A 464 -9.98 10.66 -23.89
CA VAL A 464 -10.06 9.89 -22.64
C VAL A 464 -10.32 10.80 -21.44
N THR A 465 -9.79 12.02 -21.45
CA THR A 465 -10.01 12.95 -20.35
C THR A 465 -11.38 13.60 -20.46
N LYS A 466 -12.00 13.94 -19.32
CA LYS A 466 -13.30 14.62 -19.28
C LYS A 466 -13.11 16.10 -18.95
N PRO A 467 -13.90 17.02 -19.54
CA PRO A 467 -13.81 18.43 -19.19
C PRO A 467 -14.17 18.60 -17.71
N PHE A 468 -13.50 19.54 -17.05
CA PHE A 468 -13.92 19.92 -15.71
C PHE A 468 -15.29 20.59 -15.82
N PRO A 469 -16.22 20.31 -14.89
CA PRO A 469 -17.50 21.00 -14.87
C PRO A 469 -17.24 22.50 -14.82
N THR A 470 -17.94 23.25 -15.67
CA THR A 470 -17.80 24.70 -15.72
C THR A 470 -18.15 25.31 -14.36
N LEU A 471 -17.61 26.48 -14.03
CA LEU A 471 -17.96 27.17 -12.77
C LEU A 471 -19.49 27.34 -12.64
N THR A 472 -20.16 27.59 -13.76
CA THR A 472 -21.62 27.69 -13.86
C THR A 472 -22.31 26.37 -13.53
N GLU A 473 -21.87 25.24 -14.07
CA GLU A 473 -22.39 23.91 -13.72
C GLU A 473 -22.13 23.57 -12.26
N LEU A 474 -20.96 23.91 -11.72
CA LEU A 474 -20.66 23.72 -10.30
C LEU A 474 -21.58 24.55 -9.42
N ILE A 475 -21.84 25.81 -9.78
CA ILE A 475 -22.79 26.68 -9.07
C ILE A 475 -24.21 26.13 -9.19
N GLU A 476 -24.61 25.62 -10.35
CA GLU A 476 -25.91 25.00 -10.58
C GLU A 476 -26.08 23.73 -9.74
N GLN A 477 -25.10 22.83 -9.75
CA GLN A 477 -25.05 21.66 -8.88
C GLN A 477 -25.07 22.07 -7.41
N PHE A 478 -24.36 23.14 -7.04
CA PHE A 478 -24.35 23.67 -5.69
C PHE A 478 -25.71 24.19 -5.25
N THR A 479 -26.43 24.86 -6.16
CA THR A 479 -27.72 25.47 -5.87
C THR A 479 -28.88 24.48 -5.90
N THR A 480 -28.81 23.46 -6.75
CA THR A 480 -29.80 22.37 -6.85
C THR A 480 -29.64 21.34 -5.74
N HIS A 481 -28.39 21.04 -5.33
CA HIS A 481 -28.09 20.01 -4.33
C HIS A 481 -27.51 20.56 -3.02
N LYS A 482 -27.92 21.79 -2.63
CA LYS A 482 -27.45 22.52 -1.43
C LYS A 482 -27.34 21.62 -0.19
N LEU A 483 -28.42 20.92 0.13
CA LEU A 483 -28.50 20.08 1.33
C LEU A 483 -27.54 18.88 1.25
N LYS A 484 -27.51 18.18 0.11
CA LYS A 484 -26.63 17.01 -0.09
C LYS A 484 -25.16 17.39 0.01
N ILE A 485 -24.78 18.49 -0.65
CA ILE A 485 -23.41 19.04 -0.61
C ILE A 485 -23.05 19.47 0.81
N CYS A 486 -23.94 20.20 1.49
CA CYS A 486 -23.70 20.69 2.85
C CYS A 486 -23.50 19.53 3.84
N ILE A 487 -24.38 18.52 3.83
CA ILE A 487 -24.26 17.36 4.73
C ILE A 487 -22.99 16.57 4.42
N THR A 488 -22.67 16.38 3.14
CA THR A 488 -21.44 15.68 2.73
C THR A 488 -20.20 16.41 3.21
N ALA A 489 -20.12 17.72 2.96
CA ALA A 489 -19.01 18.55 3.42
C ALA A 489 -18.90 18.52 4.95
N LEU A 490 -20.01 18.66 5.66
CA LEU A 490 -20.05 18.61 7.13
C LEU A 490 -19.56 17.26 7.67
N SER A 491 -19.89 16.16 6.98
CA SER A 491 -19.43 14.80 7.33
C SER A 491 -17.94 14.58 7.02
N MET A 492 -17.37 15.29 6.04
CA MET A 492 -15.95 15.21 5.72
C MET A 492 -15.06 16.07 6.63
N ILE A 493 -15.60 17.09 7.30
CA ILE A 493 -14.82 17.99 8.18
C ILE A 493 -14.13 17.26 9.35
N PRO A 494 -14.82 16.42 10.15
CA PRO A 494 -14.20 15.73 11.29
C PRO A 494 -12.94 14.91 10.94
N PRO A 495 -12.95 14.01 9.94
CA PRO A 495 -11.75 13.23 9.62
C PRO A 495 -10.60 14.10 9.07
N LEU A 496 -10.92 15.13 8.27
CA LEU A 496 -9.92 16.08 7.74
C LEU A 496 -9.27 16.89 8.87
N THR A 497 -10.07 17.36 9.83
CA THR A 497 -9.57 18.12 11.00
C THR A 497 -8.72 17.26 11.92
N ILE A 498 -9.10 16.00 12.19
CA ILE A 498 -8.28 15.06 12.97
C ILE A 498 -6.91 14.84 12.31
N MET A 499 -6.89 14.67 10.99
CA MET A 499 -5.64 14.49 10.23
C MET A 499 -4.73 15.72 10.34
N LEU A 500 -5.29 16.92 10.14
CA LEU A 500 -4.55 18.17 10.21
C LEU A 500 -4.04 18.44 11.63
N TYR A 501 -4.90 18.26 12.64
CA TYR A 501 -4.56 18.44 14.05
C TYR A 501 -3.47 17.46 14.50
N SER A 502 -3.54 16.21 14.06
CA SER A 502 -2.50 15.20 14.36
C SER A 502 -1.13 15.59 13.79
N ASN A 503 -1.09 16.22 12.61
CA ASN A 503 0.16 16.73 12.07
C ASN A 503 0.69 17.94 12.84
N ILE A 504 -0.20 18.83 13.30
CA ILE A 504 0.15 20.00 14.12
C ILE A 504 0.78 19.59 15.44
N SER A 505 0.19 18.63 16.15
CA SER A 505 0.64 18.20 17.48
C SER A 505 1.93 17.38 17.45
N LEU A 506 2.20 16.67 16.34
CA LEU A 506 3.42 15.88 16.15
C LEU A 506 4.64 16.72 15.70
N ARG A 507 4.48 18.06 15.60
CA ARG A 507 5.55 18.99 15.21
C ARG A 507 6.65 19.10 16.29
N PRO A 508 7.93 19.34 15.91
CA PRO A 508 8.48 19.40 14.54
C PRO A 508 8.93 18.06 13.98
N GLY A 509 8.72 17.89 12.67
CA GLY A 509 9.25 16.81 11.85
C GLY A 509 10.54 17.15 11.13
N THR A 510 11.21 16.13 10.58
CA THR A 510 12.35 16.29 9.67
C THR A 510 11.89 16.06 8.23
N LYS A 511 12.37 16.85 7.27
CA LYS A 511 12.02 16.69 5.84
C LYS A 511 12.35 15.29 5.30
N ASP A 512 13.38 14.64 5.82
CA ASP A 512 13.87 13.34 5.33
C ASP A 512 13.02 12.15 5.78
N ARG A 513 12.00 12.37 6.61
CA ARG A 513 11.13 11.32 7.13
C ARG A 513 9.69 11.56 6.70
N SER A 514 9.01 10.48 6.32
CA SER A 514 7.57 10.52 6.08
C SER A 514 6.84 10.92 7.38
N SER A 515 5.77 11.71 7.25
CA SER A 515 4.95 12.08 8.41
C SER A 515 4.35 10.81 9.01
N PRO A 516 4.39 10.62 10.34
CA PRO A 516 3.79 9.44 10.99
C PRO A 516 2.29 9.30 10.69
N THR A 517 1.62 10.41 10.36
CA THR A 517 0.19 10.44 10.01
C THR A 517 -0.13 9.76 8.68
N ILE A 518 0.87 9.39 7.86
CA ILE A 518 0.64 8.65 6.60
C ILE A 518 -0.14 7.34 6.82
N THR A 519 0.01 6.74 8.00
CA THR A 519 -0.73 5.54 8.41
C THR A 519 -2.22 5.78 8.62
N LEU A 520 -2.65 7.04 8.79
CA LEU A 520 -4.05 7.44 8.89
C LEU A 520 -4.69 7.70 7.51
N LEU A 521 -3.88 7.82 6.44
CA LEU A 521 -4.37 8.19 5.11
C LEU A 521 -5.44 7.22 4.57
N PRO A 522 -5.30 5.88 4.66
CA PRO A 522 -6.36 4.98 4.19
C PRO A 522 -7.68 5.14 4.97
N TYR A 523 -7.62 5.41 6.28
CA TYR A 523 -8.82 5.72 7.07
C TYR A 523 -9.44 7.05 6.66
N LEU A 524 -8.62 8.06 6.38
CA LEU A 524 -9.09 9.36 5.88
C LEU A 524 -9.83 9.17 4.56
N LEU A 525 -9.22 8.47 3.59
CA LEU A 525 -9.82 8.20 2.28
C LEU A 525 -11.11 7.38 2.39
N PHE A 526 -11.16 6.41 3.31
CA PHE A 526 -12.38 5.66 3.62
C PHE A 526 -13.49 6.57 4.17
N LEU A 527 -13.17 7.42 5.15
CA LEU A 527 -14.15 8.27 5.81
C LEU A 527 -14.63 9.44 4.95
N THR A 528 -13.80 9.94 4.03
CA THR A 528 -14.20 11.02 3.11
C THR A 528 -15.00 10.51 1.93
N SER A 529 -14.88 9.24 1.55
CA SER A 529 -15.62 8.64 0.44
C SER A 529 -17.03 8.18 0.82
N ILE A 530 -17.27 7.72 2.06
CA ILE A 530 -18.60 7.25 2.48
C ILE A 530 -19.67 8.33 2.37
N PRO A 531 -19.51 9.57 2.88
CA PRO A 531 -20.56 10.59 2.77
C PRO A 531 -20.97 10.83 1.31
N VAL A 532 -20.02 10.75 0.39
CA VAL A 532 -20.30 10.96 -1.04
C VAL A 532 -21.06 9.78 -1.61
N TYR A 533 -20.68 8.55 -1.27
CA TYR A 533 -21.48 7.37 -1.60
C TYR A 533 -22.92 7.44 -1.03
N LEU A 534 -23.08 7.88 0.21
CA LEU A 534 -24.40 7.97 0.87
C LEU A 534 -25.31 9.02 0.23
N PHE A 535 -24.78 10.23 -0.03
CA PHE A 535 -25.60 11.39 -0.40
C PHE A 535 -25.59 11.73 -1.90
N PHE A 536 -24.53 11.35 -2.64
CA PHE A 536 -24.39 11.59 -4.08
C PHE A 536 -24.47 10.35 -4.95
N GLY A 537 -24.33 9.14 -4.39
CA GLY A 537 -24.20 7.89 -5.14
C GLY A 537 -25.41 7.46 -5.97
N GLU A 538 -26.42 8.31 -6.15
CA GLU A 538 -27.65 8.05 -6.89
C GLU A 538 -27.80 8.95 -8.12
N SER A 539 -26.80 9.79 -8.43
CA SER A 539 -26.73 10.39 -9.76
C SER A 539 -26.38 9.28 -10.75
N GLN A 540 -27.41 8.63 -11.29
CA GLN A 540 -27.35 7.90 -12.55
C GLN A 540 -26.76 8.88 -13.56
N ILE A 541 -25.46 8.82 -13.79
CA ILE A 541 -24.90 9.31 -15.03
C ILE A 541 -25.25 8.18 -15.98
N PRO A 542 -26.28 8.32 -16.83
CA PRO A 542 -26.61 7.25 -17.76
C PRO A 542 -25.38 7.06 -18.64
N ASP A 543 -24.72 5.91 -18.49
CA ASP A 543 -23.66 5.55 -19.41
C ASP A 543 -24.31 5.44 -20.79
N GLN A 544 -23.63 5.92 -21.83
CA GLN A 544 -24.17 5.87 -23.21
C GLN A 544 -24.56 4.45 -23.65
N ASP A 545 -24.03 3.42 -22.97
CA ASP A 545 -24.30 2.01 -23.24
C ASP A 545 -25.49 1.43 -22.46
N GLY A 546 -26.21 2.23 -21.67
CA GLY A 546 -27.42 1.80 -20.95
C GLY A 546 -27.21 0.78 -19.82
N VAL A 547 -25.97 0.48 -19.47
CA VAL A 547 -25.60 -0.40 -18.34
C VAL A 547 -25.02 0.44 -17.22
N ASP A 548 -25.91 0.86 -16.32
CA ASP A 548 -25.59 1.66 -15.13
C ASP A 548 -24.96 0.75 -14.06
N VAL A 549 -23.63 0.72 -13.99
CA VAL A 549 -22.93 0.14 -12.84
C VAL A 549 -22.63 1.26 -11.85
N ASP A 550 -23.08 1.11 -10.61
CA ASP A 550 -22.79 2.06 -9.52
C ASP A 550 -21.31 1.97 -9.09
N LEU A 551 -20.40 2.59 -9.86
CA LEU A 551 -18.98 2.71 -9.47
C LEU A 551 -18.79 3.50 -8.15
N SER A 552 -19.83 4.18 -7.66
CA SER A 552 -19.80 4.94 -6.41
C SER A 552 -19.47 4.07 -5.19
N VAL A 553 -19.81 2.77 -5.20
CA VAL A 553 -19.51 1.85 -4.09
C VAL A 553 -18.01 1.53 -4.00
N VAL A 554 -17.28 1.62 -5.12
CA VAL A 554 -15.82 1.37 -5.19
C VAL A 554 -15.05 2.41 -4.36
N LEU A 555 -15.59 3.63 -4.27
CA LEU A 555 -14.97 4.77 -3.59
C LEU A 555 -14.60 4.47 -2.11
N PRO A 556 -15.53 4.00 -1.26
CA PRO A 556 -15.20 3.57 0.09
C PRO A 556 -14.58 2.16 0.16
N LEU A 557 -14.84 1.28 -0.82
CA LEU A 557 -14.33 -0.09 -0.79
C LEU A 557 -12.82 -0.19 -1.01
N LEU A 558 -12.25 0.64 -1.89
CA LEU A 558 -10.81 0.58 -2.15
C LEU A 558 -9.99 0.90 -0.89
N PRO A 559 -10.21 2.02 -0.17
CA PRO A 559 -9.44 2.29 1.05
C PRO A 559 -9.61 1.22 2.14
N ILE A 560 -10.82 0.66 2.32
CA ILE A 560 -11.05 -0.38 3.35
C ILE A 560 -10.44 -1.73 2.95
N THR A 561 -10.42 -2.09 1.66
CA THR A 561 -9.70 -3.29 1.18
C THR A 561 -8.20 -3.17 1.37
N LEU A 562 -7.61 -1.99 1.15
CA LEU A 562 -6.20 -1.71 1.48
C LEU A 562 -5.94 -1.85 2.98
N LEU A 563 -6.85 -1.37 3.84
CA LEU A 563 -6.77 -1.54 5.29
C LEU A 563 -6.88 -3.02 5.71
N MET A 564 -7.74 -3.82 5.06
CA MET A 564 -7.84 -5.26 5.31
C MET A 564 -6.56 -6.00 4.97
N ALA A 565 -5.91 -5.61 3.88
CA ALA A 565 -4.66 -6.20 3.43
C ALA A 565 -3.49 -5.97 4.41
N PHE A 566 -3.64 -5.09 5.40
CA PHE A 566 -2.70 -4.93 6.51
C PHE A 566 -2.85 -5.95 7.65
N ARG A 567 -3.75 -6.93 7.52
CA ARG A 567 -3.93 -8.02 8.51
C ARG A 567 -2.63 -8.78 8.75
N GLY A 568 -2.22 -8.89 10.02
CA GLY A 568 -1.04 -9.67 10.44
C GLY A 568 0.23 -8.83 10.64
N SER A 569 0.09 -7.51 10.72
CA SER A 569 1.20 -6.59 10.90
C SER A 569 1.65 -6.50 12.37
N ALA A 570 2.26 -7.55 12.90
CA ALA A 570 2.76 -7.60 14.28
C ALA A 570 3.75 -6.47 14.65
N ALA A 571 4.37 -5.81 13.66
CA ALA A 571 5.56 -5.00 13.85
C ALA A 571 5.37 -3.55 14.36
N LYS A 572 4.15 -3.00 14.46
CA LYS A 572 4.00 -1.54 14.70
C LYS A 572 3.28 -1.07 15.97
N GLY A 573 2.95 -1.93 16.94
CA GLY A 573 2.62 -1.40 18.27
C GLY A 573 1.78 -2.23 19.23
N SER A 574 1.40 -3.46 18.91
CA SER A 574 0.48 -4.24 19.75
C SER A 574 1.17 -5.19 20.74
N ILE A 575 2.33 -4.81 21.30
CA ILE A 575 3.06 -5.65 22.29
C ILE A 575 2.26 -5.84 23.60
N GLN A 576 1.17 -5.11 23.85
CA GLN A 576 0.41 -5.22 25.10
C GLN A 576 -1.12 -5.37 25.02
N GLY A 577 -1.73 -5.48 23.83
CA GLY A 577 -3.19 -5.72 23.77
C GLY A 577 -3.89 -5.65 22.41
N GLY A 578 -3.17 -5.56 21.29
CA GLY A 578 -3.77 -5.15 20.01
C GLY A 578 -4.19 -6.24 19.03
N SER A 579 -4.22 -7.53 19.41
CA SER A 579 -4.73 -8.56 18.48
C SER A 579 -6.22 -8.38 18.17
N GLN A 580 -6.99 -7.76 19.07
CA GLN A 580 -8.43 -7.55 18.88
C GLN A 580 -8.72 -6.42 17.88
N ILE A 581 -7.90 -5.37 17.82
CA ILE A 581 -8.16 -4.18 16.99
C ILE A 581 -7.99 -4.49 15.50
N GLU A 582 -6.92 -5.20 15.12
CA GLU A 582 -6.67 -5.57 13.72
C GLU A 582 -7.75 -6.52 13.18
N ASP A 583 -8.31 -7.38 14.04
CA ASP A 583 -9.40 -8.27 13.66
C ASP A 583 -10.72 -7.52 13.39
N GLU A 584 -10.98 -6.38 14.03
CA GLU A 584 -12.18 -5.58 13.76
C GLU A 584 -12.15 -4.97 12.36
N VAL A 585 -11.02 -4.36 11.97
CA VAL A 585 -10.85 -3.74 10.65
C VAL A 585 -11.06 -4.76 9.53
N TRP A 586 -10.49 -5.94 9.71
CA TRP A 586 -10.67 -7.02 8.77
C TRP A 586 -12.13 -7.49 8.71
N LYS A 587 -12.81 -7.71 9.84
CA LYS A 587 -14.22 -8.13 9.85
C LYS A 587 -15.14 -7.12 9.16
N VAL A 588 -14.99 -5.84 9.48
CA VAL A 588 -15.78 -4.77 8.86
C VAL A 588 -15.48 -4.70 7.38
N GLY A 589 -14.21 -4.73 6.99
CA GLY A 589 -13.83 -4.69 5.59
C GLY A 589 -14.36 -5.88 4.77
N VAL A 590 -14.25 -7.13 5.27
CA VAL A 590 -14.83 -8.30 4.60
C VAL A 590 -16.35 -8.13 4.49
N GLY A 591 -17.01 -7.73 5.58
CA GLY A 591 -18.45 -7.50 5.59
C GLY A 591 -18.90 -6.49 4.54
N LEU A 592 -18.21 -5.34 4.44
CA LEU A 592 -18.50 -4.32 3.44
C LEU A 592 -18.27 -4.81 2.01
N ASN A 593 -17.18 -5.55 1.76
CA ASN A 593 -16.90 -6.12 0.43
C ASN A 593 -17.98 -7.13 0.01
N VAL A 594 -18.43 -7.98 0.95
CA VAL A 594 -19.49 -8.97 0.68
C VAL A 594 -20.84 -8.31 0.47
N LEU A 595 -21.20 -7.32 1.30
CA LEU A 595 -22.46 -6.60 1.13
C LEU A 595 -22.49 -5.76 -0.16
N SER A 596 -21.34 -5.27 -0.61
CA SER A 596 -21.25 -4.49 -1.83
C SER A 596 -21.45 -5.30 -3.11
N ILE A 597 -21.44 -6.63 -3.02
CA ILE A 597 -21.84 -7.51 -4.13
C ILE A 597 -23.24 -7.15 -4.64
N VAL A 598 -24.13 -6.68 -3.76
CA VAL A 598 -25.47 -6.19 -4.11
C VAL A 598 -25.42 -5.11 -5.19
N HIS A 599 -24.42 -4.22 -5.14
CA HIS A 599 -24.23 -3.15 -6.12
C HIS A 599 -23.30 -3.56 -7.27
N LEU A 600 -22.33 -4.45 -7.02
CA LEU A 600 -21.33 -4.85 -8.01
C LEU A 600 -21.83 -5.89 -9.01
N ILE A 601 -22.85 -6.68 -8.65
CA ILE A 601 -23.51 -7.62 -9.59
C ILE A 601 -24.75 -6.92 -10.18
N PRO A 602 -24.73 -6.55 -11.47
CA PRO A 602 -25.92 -6.00 -12.12
C PRO A 602 -27.01 -7.07 -12.18
N ILE A 603 -28.23 -6.71 -11.81
CA ILE A 603 -29.39 -7.62 -11.90
C ILE A 603 -29.70 -7.99 -13.35
N GLY A 604 -29.31 -7.14 -14.31
CA GLY A 604 -29.47 -7.38 -15.75
C GLY A 604 -28.47 -8.38 -16.35
N CYS A 605 -27.46 -8.82 -15.60
CA CYS A 605 -26.50 -9.79 -16.09
C CYS A 605 -27.11 -11.20 -16.21
N GLY A 606 -26.61 -11.98 -17.17
CA GLY A 606 -27.02 -13.37 -17.36
C GLY A 606 -26.79 -14.23 -16.11
N ILE A 607 -27.59 -15.30 -15.94
CA ILE A 607 -27.51 -16.19 -14.77
C ILE A 607 -26.09 -16.77 -14.61
N ILE A 608 -25.44 -17.13 -15.72
CA ILE A 608 -24.08 -17.70 -15.71
C ILE A 608 -23.07 -16.69 -15.13
N GLN A 609 -23.16 -15.42 -15.52
CA GLN A 609 -22.31 -14.35 -14.98
C GLN A 609 -22.55 -14.15 -13.49
N ASN A 610 -23.81 -14.15 -13.05
CA ASN A 610 -24.16 -14.03 -11.63
C ASN A 610 -23.63 -15.20 -10.80
N VAL A 611 -23.76 -16.44 -11.31
CA VAL A 611 -23.23 -17.66 -10.68
C VAL A 611 -21.71 -17.58 -10.59
N LEU A 612 -21.04 -17.21 -11.67
CA LEU A 612 -19.58 -17.14 -11.71
C LEU A 612 -19.02 -16.08 -10.76
N PHE A 613 -19.58 -14.86 -10.78
CA PHE A 613 -19.16 -13.79 -9.86
C PHE A 613 -19.41 -14.20 -8.39
N SER A 614 -20.56 -14.81 -8.10
CA SER A 614 -20.87 -15.34 -6.78
C SER A 614 -19.89 -16.44 -6.37
N ALA A 615 -19.56 -17.37 -7.27
CA ALA A 615 -18.62 -18.47 -7.02
C ALA A 615 -17.21 -17.96 -6.72
N VAL A 616 -16.70 -17.00 -7.51
CA VAL A 616 -15.38 -16.41 -7.23
C VAL A 616 -15.41 -15.58 -5.95
N THR A 617 -16.52 -14.92 -5.63
CA THR A 617 -16.63 -14.22 -4.35
C THR A 617 -16.65 -15.18 -3.16
N VAL A 618 -17.37 -16.31 -3.25
CA VAL A 618 -17.35 -17.37 -2.23
C VAL A 618 -15.95 -17.97 -2.11
N LEU A 619 -15.26 -18.19 -3.24
CA LEU A 619 -13.87 -18.64 -3.26
C LEU A 619 -12.95 -17.62 -2.58
N TRP A 620 -13.14 -16.32 -2.80
CA TRP A 620 -12.40 -15.26 -2.14
C TRP A 620 -12.62 -15.27 -0.62
N ILE A 621 -13.88 -15.34 -0.16
CA ILE A 621 -14.24 -15.45 1.27
C ILE A 621 -13.53 -16.66 1.89
N TYR A 622 -13.56 -17.80 1.21
CA TYR A 622 -12.90 -19.02 1.67
C TYR A 622 -11.37 -18.88 1.69
N ALA A 623 -10.77 -18.35 0.62
CA ALA A 623 -9.33 -18.19 0.48
C ALA A 623 -8.71 -17.27 1.55
N ILE A 624 -9.38 -16.16 1.88
CA ILE A 624 -8.92 -15.23 2.93
C ILE A 624 -9.19 -15.75 4.36
N GLY A 625 -9.93 -16.86 4.50
CA GLY A 625 -10.32 -17.43 5.80
C GLY A 625 -11.42 -16.64 6.51
N ALA A 626 -12.32 -16.02 5.75
CA ALA A 626 -13.51 -15.38 6.29
C ALA A 626 -14.58 -16.41 6.71
N SER A 627 -15.52 -15.99 7.56
CA SER A 627 -16.56 -16.87 8.07
C SER A 627 -17.49 -17.34 6.95
N SER A 628 -17.77 -18.65 6.87
CA SER A 628 -18.66 -19.25 5.87
C SER A 628 -20.09 -18.68 5.88
N TRP A 629 -20.54 -18.09 7.01
CA TRP A 629 -21.80 -17.35 7.07
C TRP A 629 -21.88 -16.23 6.01
N LEU A 630 -20.77 -15.56 5.72
CA LEU A 630 -20.75 -14.52 4.69
C LEU A 630 -20.96 -15.12 3.29
N SER A 631 -20.45 -16.33 3.04
CA SER A 631 -20.74 -17.05 1.79
C SER A 631 -22.23 -17.37 1.66
N LEU A 632 -22.92 -17.67 2.77
CA LEU A 632 -24.38 -17.87 2.74
C LEU A 632 -25.13 -16.61 2.30
N LEU A 633 -24.66 -15.41 2.64
CA LEU A 633 -25.27 -14.16 2.14
C LEU A 633 -25.11 -14.02 0.62
N VAL A 634 -23.94 -14.36 0.08
CA VAL A 634 -23.70 -14.36 -1.39
C VAL A 634 -24.61 -15.37 -2.08
N ILE A 635 -24.70 -16.59 -1.55
CA ILE A 635 -25.54 -17.65 -2.09
C ILE A 635 -27.02 -17.26 -1.98
N ALA A 636 -27.45 -16.70 -0.85
CA ALA A 636 -28.83 -16.24 -0.66
C ALA A 636 -29.20 -15.12 -1.64
N ARG A 637 -28.26 -14.23 -1.96
CA ARG A 637 -28.47 -13.22 -3.00
C ARG A 637 -28.60 -13.86 -4.37
N LEU A 638 -27.70 -14.79 -4.73
CA LEU A 638 -27.78 -15.52 -6.00
C LEU A 638 -29.10 -16.29 -6.15
N THR A 639 -29.55 -16.97 -5.09
CA THR A 639 -30.85 -17.67 -5.12
C THR A 639 -32.02 -16.69 -5.23
N SER A 640 -31.95 -15.52 -4.59
CA SER A 640 -32.97 -14.48 -4.77
C SER A 640 -33.08 -13.99 -6.21
N ILE A 641 -31.94 -13.80 -6.90
CA ILE A 641 -31.90 -13.39 -8.31
C ILE A 641 -32.46 -14.50 -9.21
N ALA A 642 -32.18 -15.77 -8.90
CA ALA A 642 -32.65 -16.90 -9.69
C ALA A 642 -34.15 -17.21 -9.51
N LEU A 643 -34.69 -17.00 -8.30
CA LEU A 643 -36.07 -17.40 -7.96
C LEU A 643 -37.09 -16.27 -8.17
N ILE A 644 -36.70 -15.01 -7.99
CA ILE A 644 -37.62 -13.88 -8.00
C ILE A 644 -37.63 -13.23 -9.39
N PRO A 645 -38.82 -13.00 -9.99
CA PRO A 645 -38.91 -12.30 -11.28
C PRO A 645 -38.16 -10.95 -11.25
N PRO A 646 -37.34 -10.63 -12.28
CA PRO A 646 -36.53 -9.42 -12.29
C PRO A 646 -37.34 -8.13 -12.10
N SER A 647 -38.58 -8.09 -12.59
CA SER A 647 -39.49 -6.95 -12.44
C SER A 647 -39.85 -6.64 -10.99
N ILE A 648 -40.01 -7.68 -10.15
CA ILE A 648 -40.28 -7.53 -8.71
C ILE A 648 -39.00 -7.16 -7.98
N LEU A 649 -37.89 -7.81 -8.35
CA LEU A 649 -36.60 -7.61 -7.72
C LEU A 649 -36.10 -6.16 -7.91
N LEU A 650 -36.13 -5.63 -9.14
CA LEU A 650 -35.77 -4.25 -9.44
C LEU A 650 -36.70 -3.23 -8.78
N LYS A 651 -38.02 -3.48 -8.80
CA LYS A 651 -39.01 -2.49 -8.33
C LYS A 651 -39.10 -2.39 -6.80
N TYR A 652 -38.96 -3.50 -6.08
CA TYR A 652 -39.25 -3.54 -4.64
C TYR A 652 -38.08 -3.99 -3.78
N ILE A 653 -37.27 -4.95 -4.24
CA ILE A 653 -36.20 -5.54 -3.41
C ILE A 653 -34.93 -4.69 -3.49
N GLN A 654 -34.50 -4.32 -4.69
CA GLN A 654 -33.27 -3.56 -4.89
C GLN A 654 -33.26 -2.23 -4.11
N PRO A 655 -34.33 -1.41 -4.08
CA PRO A 655 -34.33 -0.18 -3.29
C PRO A 655 -34.12 -0.43 -1.79
N VAL A 656 -34.69 -1.52 -1.26
CA VAL A 656 -34.51 -1.92 0.14
C VAL A 656 -33.09 -2.42 0.39
N GLU A 657 -32.53 -3.24 -0.51
CA GLU A 657 -31.15 -3.70 -0.42
C GLU A 657 -30.16 -2.52 -0.45
N VAL A 658 -30.36 -1.57 -1.38
CA VAL A 658 -29.56 -0.34 -1.48
C VAL A 658 -29.67 0.48 -0.19
N LEU A 659 -30.87 0.63 0.38
CA LEU A 659 -31.07 1.32 1.65
C LEU A 659 -30.33 0.63 2.80
N VAL A 660 -30.40 -0.71 2.88
CA VAL A 660 -29.68 -1.49 3.89
C VAL A 660 -28.18 -1.34 3.73
N VAL A 661 -27.65 -1.45 2.51
CA VAL A 661 -26.21 -1.30 2.24
C VAL A 661 -25.75 0.12 2.60
N LYS A 662 -26.46 1.17 2.17
CA LYS A 662 -26.19 2.56 2.59
C LYS A 662 -26.23 2.70 4.12
N GLY A 663 -27.20 2.07 4.80
CA GLY A 663 -27.27 2.04 6.26
C GLY A 663 -26.04 1.40 6.91
N VAL A 664 -25.55 0.29 6.37
CA VAL A 664 -24.32 -0.37 6.85
C VAL A 664 -23.09 0.49 6.61
N PHE A 665 -22.97 1.16 5.46
CA PHE A 665 -21.88 2.11 5.19
C PHE A 665 -21.92 3.31 6.14
N ALA A 666 -23.10 3.84 6.48
CA ALA A 666 -23.24 4.89 7.50
C ALA A 666 -22.74 4.42 8.87
N MET A 667 -23.09 3.19 9.29
CA MET A 667 -22.56 2.60 10.52
C MET A 667 -21.05 2.39 10.46
N ALA A 668 -20.53 1.97 9.31
CA ALA A 668 -19.09 1.82 9.08
C ALA A 668 -18.35 3.15 9.12
N TRP A 669 -18.99 4.27 8.74
CA TRP A 669 -18.43 5.61 8.89
C TRP A 669 -18.22 5.98 10.37
N PHE A 670 -19.22 5.75 11.24
CA PHE A 670 -19.07 5.98 12.67
C PHE A 670 -17.99 5.08 13.29
N TRP A 671 -17.95 3.81 12.89
CA TRP A 671 -16.89 2.89 13.31
C TRP A 671 -15.50 3.37 12.86
N GLY A 672 -15.37 3.76 11.59
CA GLY A 672 -14.12 4.27 11.03
C GLY A 672 -13.67 5.55 11.74
N MET A 673 -14.61 6.44 12.11
CA MET A 673 -14.32 7.66 12.86
C MET A 673 -13.71 7.34 14.23
N LYS A 674 -14.34 6.41 14.97
CA LYS A 674 -13.80 5.91 16.23
C LYS A 674 -12.38 5.38 16.05
N LYS A 675 -12.12 4.57 15.02
CA LYS A 675 -10.78 4.04 14.73
C LYS A 675 -9.77 5.12 14.34
N LEU A 676 -10.17 6.11 13.56
CA LEU A 676 -9.32 7.24 13.22
C LEU A 676 -8.89 8.00 14.49
N ILE A 677 -9.82 8.25 15.42
CA ILE A 677 -9.54 8.91 16.70
C ILE A 677 -8.61 8.05 17.57
N GLU A 678 -8.89 6.75 17.72
CA GLU A 678 -8.05 5.82 18.49
C GLU A 678 -6.61 5.81 17.95
N ASN A 679 -6.43 5.73 16.63
CA ASN A 679 -5.13 5.71 15.99
C ASN A 679 -4.41 7.05 16.10
N ALA A 680 -5.11 8.17 15.88
CA ALA A 680 -4.57 9.52 16.04
C ALA A 680 -4.14 9.78 17.50
N TRP A 681 -4.91 9.28 18.47
CA TRP A 681 -4.57 9.36 19.90
C TRP A 681 -3.37 8.49 20.25
N ALA A 682 -3.32 7.25 19.77
CA ALA A 682 -2.20 6.33 19.99
C ALA A 682 -0.87 6.86 19.44
N MET A 683 -0.90 7.62 18.34
CA MET A 683 0.28 8.30 17.80
C MET A 683 0.76 9.47 18.69
N GLY A 684 0.00 9.85 19.71
CA GLY A 684 0.23 11.06 20.51
C GLY A 684 -0.30 12.32 19.84
N GLY A 685 -1.01 12.20 18.71
CA GLY A 685 -1.58 13.31 17.94
C GLY A 685 -2.68 14.06 18.68
N LEU A 686 -3.42 13.37 19.57
CA LEU A 686 -4.50 13.95 20.37
C LEU A 686 -4.17 14.06 21.87
N SER A 687 -2.99 13.59 22.30
CA SER A 687 -2.57 13.73 23.69
C SER A 687 -2.17 15.18 23.94
N GLY A 688 -3.06 15.97 24.57
CA GLY A 688 -2.85 17.39 24.93
C GLY A 688 -1.77 17.62 25.98
N ARG A 689 -0.62 16.95 25.85
CA ARG A 689 0.43 16.94 26.85
C ARG A 689 1.04 18.33 26.95
N ASP A 690 0.82 18.97 28.10
CA ASP A 690 1.37 20.26 28.52
C ASP A 690 2.91 20.28 28.47
N ARG A 691 3.49 20.44 27.27
CA ARG A 691 4.93 20.66 27.07
C ARG A 691 5.41 21.91 27.83
N LYS A 692 4.51 22.86 28.14
CA LYS A 692 4.83 24.06 28.92
C LYS A 692 5.36 23.76 30.33
N LYS A 693 4.90 22.71 31.01
CA LYS A 693 5.36 22.40 32.39
C LYS A 693 6.77 21.79 32.47
N ARG A 694 7.31 21.22 31.39
CA ARG A 694 8.69 20.69 31.40
C ARG A 694 9.74 21.80 31.23
N LYS A 695 9.50 22.76 30.33
CA LYS A 695 10.44 23.88 30.14
C LYS A 695 10.56 24.81 31.34
N SER A 696 9.56 24.88 32.22
CA SER A 696 9.71 25.65 33.47
C SER A 696 10.50 24.90 34.53
N LYS A 697 10.48 23.55 34.53
CA LYS A 697 11.27 22.75 35.47
C LYS A 697 12.75 22.68 35.07
N ASP A 698 13.04 22.68 33.76
CA ASP A 698 14.41 22.69 33.25
C ASP A 698 15.07 24.09 33.27
N LYS A 699 14.33 25.15 33.68
CA LYS A 699 14.89 26.50 33.91
C LYS A 699 15.11 26.83 35.39
N VAL A 700 14.70 25.93 36.30
CA VAL A 700 14.81 26.14 37.76
C VAL A 700 15.91 25.26 38.37
N ASN A 701 16.54 24.40 37.58
CA ASN A 701 17.81 23.75 37.88
C ASN A 701 18.86 24.25 36.87
#